data_AF-A0A7U9WZR9-F1
#
_entry.id   AF-A0A7U9WZR9-F1
#
_cell.length_a   1.000
_cell.length_b   1.000
_cell.length_c   1.000
_cell.angle_alpha   90.00
_cell.angle_beta   90.00
_cell.angle_gamma   90.00
#
_symmetry.space_group_name_H-M   'P 1'
#
loop_
_entity.id
_entity.type
_entity.pdbx_description
1 polymer ?
#
loop_
_entity_poly.entity_id
_entity_poly.type
_entity_poly.pdbx_seq_one_letter_code
_entity_poly.pdbx_strand_id
1 'polypeptide(L)'
;MTGKNTYFALRKSIKGSVTAENRLGSLLNGMAAFSVDAMVRVMELTTDKSVLKIEGIVDFGIHEDGVYVKLPGYPVIYSNRSQGALKVDEWFHIGMTTDGSRVSLYLDGNYNCCVFGQASGANCNNSIMIGDGFAGDIRHVRIFSECLDADTMKKIMYEPNLDIIPLAWYDFTQNPAKEQIGNNLISLKDAHIKSFTSSICLKGNSYLEVKAEDLADVRPGYYGTQQYSVQVHFKFVTGEDDVSERYSILSDMTECNIGGINLYLKRMEDGLHLCFTHAFERSEWNTVVSKSVIRQGKWINAAVVFNVETATMYIDGKVDCKKESLFPAFNYDTGRMFLVGAKRDNATDSLTDYFAGYISQCDVWERALSDEEVQAYINREPDVDAEKRGFALDIDNDGCFNAVTYHGVALGNHARVEEEVSDTLNGTSEVISLKQSVKEPLSETELSEIYEMCLNQWIEHYAEQGMKCSSQMPYTVKAWKKEGTVYFVGCHNGKAYTIGTMEEKGTSEVVIWWVELILMVIGGVCAVAFGVYISVKSKAIKKLTEILYGNATLFSALKRIALGNITADTFLSLFTLLYKGNVLLEILKLLISGIAFWSIITICVKFTSLVLGYGWATTAVELAALVVQVGIHIASYPDRDDSEETKCTVTLSEVKFSNLSLDGMGWKPDNNVNARDVQGYSKGTVDEAIIESYEVIKSGGEKRRLSEWKRGNMDSQTVAAYDLDIEKNAIVVQASFILENTGYIDTTVEVYAEGKSFFGTSDKKSILVKAKRITTVVKNFQFNYYSLPSEVKEINETITWNCSADLMTKESINVKLYFIMSPPKCQWFGKPLWADALKYIIPKVEGVSDMQNLYGSITRAINAETQLLYTPESNYVTWDIFKQKIFYLSRFLYNMFHREQPDGMEITYRVNCTDCAAIVMSFANMLGGNLCCERMGNASGGSQFSLNPIIPIGNSEIGNYGYFLYHETAMRHDGTDNDKNNTVHKVYDASLKIGMPSYGYGLSVGMSFSQYTDERVHGNLEGVQAGPDSYRECLCPITPEGVGSCDYAVQEGSNALPVIV
;
A
#
# COMPACT_ATOMS: atom_id res chain seq x y z
N MET A 1 13.76 -13.63 -23.98
CA MET A 1 12.80 -13.47 -22.88
C MET A 1 11.58 -12.75 -23.43
N THR A 2 10.38 -13.22 -23.12
CA THR A 2 9.12 -12.67 -23.62
C THR A 2 8.50 -11.81 -22.53
N GLY A 3 8.35 -10.51 -22.75
CA GLY A 3 7.78 -9.62 -21.73
C GLY A 3 6.28 -9.83 -21.49
N LYS A 4 5.80 -9.31 -20.36
CA LYS A 4 4.39 -9.32 -19.90
C LYS A 4 3.36 -9.07 -21.01
N ASN A 5 3.63 -8.11 -21.89
CA ASN A 5 2.71 -7.69 -22.96
C ASN A 5 3.03 -8.30 -24.33
N THR A 6 3.68 -9.46 -24.34
CA THR A 6 4.15 -10.10 -25.58
C THR A 6 3.28 -11.27 -25.98
N TYR A 7 2.78 -11.27 -27.22
CA TYR A 7 2.19 -12.45 -27.84
C TYR A 7 2.91 -12.81 -29.14
N PHE A 8 2.67 -14.03 -29.61
CA PHE A 8 3.19 -14.49 -30.90
C PHE A 8 2.09 -14.56 -31.94
N ALA A 9 2.46 -14.27 -33.18
CA ALA A 9 1.64 -14.57 -34.34
C ALA A 9 2.54 -14.94 -35.52
N LEU A 10 1.97 -15.68 -36.46
CA LEU A 10 2.59 -15.91 -37.75
C LEU A 10 2.52 -14.62 -38.56
N ARG A 11 3.67 -14.02 -38.87
CA ARG A 11 3.75 -12.96 -39.88
C ARG A 11 4.06 -13.59 -41.24
N LYS A 12 3.16 -13.40 -42.18
CA LYS A 12 3.29 -13.90 -43.54
C LYS A 12 3.48 -12.76 -44.53
N SER A 13 4.48 -12.93 -45.42
CA SER A 13 4.60 -12.14 -46.65
C SER A 13 3.85 -12.84 -47.79
N ILE A 14 3.50 -12.12 -48.87
CA ILE A 14 2.82 -12.69 -50.05
C ILE A 14 3.51 -13.95 -50.59
N LYS A 15 4.84 -14.07 -50.44
CA LYS A 15 5.64 -15.20 -50.91
C LYS A 15 5.80 -16.36 -49.91
N GLY A 16 5.41 -16.15 -48.64
CA GLY A 16 5.48 -17.19 -47.61
C GLY A 16 4.54 -18.36 -47.91
N SER A 17 4.80 -19.54 -47.33
CA SER A 17 3.87 -20.67 -47.38
C SER A 17 3.88 -21.43 -46.07
N VAL A 18 2.68 -21.79 -45.60
CA VAL A 18 2.46 -22.71 -44.49
C VAL A 18 1.64 -23.87 -45.02
N THR A 19 2.19 -25.08 -44.92
CA THR A 19 1.55 -26.29 -45.45
C THR A 19 1.45 -27.35 -44.38
N ALA A 20 0.29 -28.00 -44.29
CA ALA A 20 0.05 -29.16 -43.43
C ALA A 20 -0.48 -30.34 -44.26
N GLU A 21 -0.26 -31.56 -43.77
CA GLU A 21 -0.80 -32.76 -44.41
C GLU A 21 -2.33 -32.72 -44.46
N ASN A 22 -2.90 -33.10 -45.61
CA ASN A 22 -4.34 -33.11 -45.79
C ASN A 22 -4.94 -34.43 -45.28
N ARG A 23 -5.36 -34.40 -44.01
CA ARG A 23 -6.17 -35.46 -43.37
C ARG A 23 -7.68 -35.16 -43.35
N LEU A 24 -8.11 -33.99 -43.85
CA LEU A 24 -9.45 -33.43 -43.63
C LEU A 24 -10.25 -33.20 -44.92
N GLY A 25 -9.67 -33.40 -46.11
CA GLY A 25 -10.27 -33.01 -47.39
C GLY A 25 -11.65 -33.61 -47.64
N SER A 26 -11.89 -34.86 -47.24
CA SER A 26 -13.21 -35.51 -47.35
C SER A 26 -14.26 -34.96 -46.39
N LEU A 27 -13.85 -34.31 -45.30
CA LEU A 27 -14.73 -33.69 -44.31
C LEU A 27 -15.08 -32.24 -44.66
N LEU A 28 -14.16 -31.55 -45.35
CA LEU A 28 -14.29 -30.13 -45.70
C LEU A 28 -14.89 -29.87 -47.09
N ASN A 29 -15.38 -30.91 -47.76
CA ASN A 29 -15.94 -30.83 -49.11
C ASN A 29 -17.37 -30.27 -49.20
N GLY A 30 -17.92 -29.84 -48.05
CA GLY A 30 -19.24 -29.22 -47.96
C GLY A 30 -20.43 -30.17 -47.98
N MET A 31 -20.24 -31.49 -48.06
CA MET A 31 -21.36 -32.44 -47.99
C MET A 31 -21.83 -32.72 -46.57
N ALA A 32 -20.95 -32.54 -45.58
CA ALA A 32 -21.22 -32.71 -44.17
C ALA A 32 -21.08 -31.38 -43.43
N ALA A 33 -21.60 -31.32 -42.22
CA ALA A 33 -21.48 -30.14 -41.38
C ALA A 33 -20.03 -29.89 -40.96
N PHE A 34 -19.55 -28.66 -41.05
CA PHE A 34 -18.28 -28.24 -40.49
C PHE A 34 -18.25 -26.73 -40.26
N SER A 35 -17.30 -26.29 -39.44
CA SER A 35 -17.04 -24.87 -39.21
C SER A 35 -15.55 -24.58 -39.24
N VAL A 36 -15.19 -23.37 -39.65
CA VAL A 36 -13.81 -22.87 -39.63
C VAL A 36 -13.83 -21.49 -39.00
N ASP A 37 -12.87 -21.24 -38.11
CA ASP A 37 -12.62 -19.91 -37.59
C ASP A 37 -11.12 -19.57 -37.63
N ALA A 38 -10.84 -18.28 -37.69
CA ALA A 38 -9.48 -17.77 -37.64
C ALA A 38 -9.41 -16.38 -37.04
N MET A 39 -8.29 -16.08 -36.38
CA MET A 39 -7.97 -14.74 -35.88
C MET A 39 -6.84 -14.16 -36.73
N VAL A 40 -7.13 -13.06 -37.42
CA VAL A 40 -6.32 -12.53 -38.53
C VAL A 40 -6.18 -11.01 -38.45
N ARG A 41 -5.02 -10.51 -38.86
CA ARG A 41 -4.77 -9.08 -39.08
C ARG A 41 -4.16 -8.89 -40.46
N VAL A 42 -4.75 -8.02 -41.27
CA VAL A 42 -4.38 -7.89 -42.69
C VAL A 42 -3.68 -6.56 -42.94
N MET A 43 -2.62 -6.59 -43.74
CA MET A 43 -1.82 -5.38 -44.05
C MET A 43 -2.28 -4.67 -45.34
N GLU A 44 -3.08 -5.35 -46.16
CA GLU A 44 -3.58 -4.83 -47.44
C GLU A 44 -4.92 -5.49 -47.80
N LEU A 45 -5.89 -4.72 -48.30
CA LEU A 45 -7.24 -5.21 -48.63
C LEU A 45 -7.54 -5.15 -50.15
N THR A 46 -6.57 -5.37 -51.02
CA THR A 46 -6.73 -5.16 -52.49
C THR A 46 -6.93 -6.45 -53.31
N THR A 47 -6.74 -7.62 -52.69
CA THR A 47 -6.67 -8.93 -53.37
C THR A 47 -7.25 -10.05 -52.49
N ASP A 48 -7.65 -11.16 -53.09
CA ASP A 48 -8.03 -12.40 -52.38
C ASP A 48 -6.86 -12.91 -51.54
N LYS A 49 -7.12 -13.14 -50.25
CA LYS A 49 -6.16 -13.63 -49.27
C LYS A 49 -6.74 -14.84 -48.58
N SER A 50 -6.31 -16.03 -48.99
CA SER A 50 -6.79 -17.28 -48.41
C SER A 50 -6.23 -17.44 -47.01
N VAL A 51 -7.08 -17.69 -46.03
CA VAL A 51 -6.68 -18.03 -44.65
C VAL A 51 -6.55 -19.55 -44.51
N LEU A 52 -7.51 -20.28 -45.08
CA LEU A 52 -7.49 -21.74 -45.22
C LEU A 52 -7.82 -22.12 -46.67
N LYS A 53 -6.93 -22.89 -47.30
CA LYS A 53 -7.15 -23.37 -48.67
C LYS A 53 -6.75 -24.83 -48.82
N ILE A 54 -7.66 -25.61 -49.38
CA ILE A 54 -7.36 -26.92 -49.96
C ILE A 54 -7.80 -26.82 -51.41
N GLU A 55 -6.84 -26.80 -52.33
CA GLU A 55 -7.10 -26.54 -53.74
C GLU A 55 -8.12 -27.52 -54.32
N GLY A 56 -9.23 -27.00 -54.83
CA GLY A 56 -10.35 -27.78 -55.37
C GLY A 56 -11.40 -28.24 -54.34
N ILE A 57 -11.19 -28.02 -53.03
CA ILE A 57 -12.15 -28.41 -51.97
C ILE A 57 -12.73 -27.19 -51.26
N VAL A 58 -11.90 -26.31 -50.71
CA VAL A 58 -12.38 -25.12 -49.99
C VAL A 58 -11.32 -24.02 -50.05
N ASP A 59 -11.76 -22.78 -50.21
CA ASP A 59 -10.92 -21.59 -50.10
C ASP A 59 -11.67 -20.55 -49.25
N PHE A 60 -11.23 -20.37 -48.01
CA PHE A 60 -11.83 -19.46 -47.03
C PHE A 60 -10.82 -18.38 -46.68
N GLY A 61 -11.23 -17.12 -46.73
CA GLY A 61 -10.33 -16.00 -46.47
C GLY A 61 -10.98 -14.65 -46.62
N ILE A 62 -10.21 -13.68 -47.10
CA ILE A 62 -10.56 -12.26 -47.14
C ILE A 62 -10.50 -11.76 -48.58
N HIS A 63 -11.55 -11.08 -49.01
CA HIS A 63 -11.67 -10.43 -50.32
C HIS A 63 -12.04 -8.97 -50.10
N GLU A 64 -11.16 -8.09 -50.54
CA GLU A 64 -11.23 -6.67 -50.18
C GLU A 64 -11.33 -6.47 -48.66
N ASP A 65 -12.37 -5.80 -48.20
CA ASP A 65 -12.72 -5.54 -46.79
C ASP A 65 -13.73 -6.57 -46.23
N GLY A 66 -13.96 -7.69 -46.91
CA GLY A 66 -14.94 -8.70 -46.53
C GLY A 66 -14.36 -10.11 -46.41
N VAL A 67 -15.12 -11.01 -45.78
CA VAL A 67 -14.83 -12.45 -45.71
C VAL A 67 -15.38 -13.12 -46.96
N TYR A 68 -14.65 -14.09 -47.52
CA TYR A 68 -15.16 -14.92 -48.62
C TYR A 68 -14.98 -16.41 -48.36
N VAL A 69 -15.81 -17.20 -49.04
CA VAL A 69 -15.61 -18.64 -49.21
C VAL A 69 -15.90 -19.06 -50.64
N LYS A 70 -15.01 -19.89 -51.19
CA LYS A 70 -15.25 -20.70 -52.39
C LYS A 70 -15.40 -22.15 -51.95
N LEU A 71 -16.60 -22.69 -52.15
CA LEU A 71 -16.95 -24.08 -51.86
C LEU A 71 -17.61 -24.68 -53.11
N PRO A 72 -17.09 -25.77 -53.70
CA PRO A 72 -17.64 -26.37 -54.91
C PRO A 72 -19.14 -26.66 -54.79
N GLY A 73 -19.93 -26.24 -55.78
CA GLY A 73 -21.39 -26.31 -55.77
C GLY A 73 -22.08 -25.02 -55.33
N TYR A 74 -21.36 -24.09 -54.70
CA TYR A 74 -21.85 -22.75 -54.38
C TYR A 74 -21.21 -21.68 -55.29
N PRO A 75 -21.90 -20.55 -55.56
CA PRO A 75 -21.21 -19.35 -56.04
C PRO A 75 -20.18 -18.89 -55.01
N VAL A 76 -19.21 -18.06 -55.40
CA VAL A 76 -18.32 -17.43 -54.40
C VAL A 76 -19.18 -16.57 -53.47
N ILE A 77 -19.08 -16.83 -52.18
CA ILE A 77 -19.87 -16.16 -51.15
C ILE A 77 -19.00 -15.08 -50.53
N TYR A 78 -19.53 -13.87 -50.44
CA TYR A 78 -18.89 -12.73 -49.81
C TYR A 78 -19.73 -12.24 -48.65
N SER A 79 -19.10 -11.77 -47.58
CA SER A 79 -19.77 -11.12 -46.47
C SER A 79 -20.46 -9.82 -46.91
N ASN A 80 -21.58 -9.50 -46.26
CA ASN A 80 -22.26 -8.23 -46.41
C ASN A 80 -21.49 -7.11 -45.68
N ARG A 81 -20.84 -6.23 -46.46
CA ARG A 81 -20.06 -5.08 -45.98
C ARG A 81 -20.85 -4.09 -45.14
N SER A 82 -22.17 -3.99 -45.37
CA SER A 82 -23.03 -3.09 -44.58
C SER A 82 -23.24 -3.57 -43.14
N GLN A 83 -22.96 -4.84 -42.84
CA GLN A 83 -23.07 -5.40 -41.49
C GLN A 83 -21.72 -5.49 -40.75
N GLY A 84 -20.63 -5.14 -41.43
CA GLY A 84 -19.28 -5.18 -40.89
C GLY A 84 -18.25 -5.34 -42.01
N ALA A 85 -17.11 -4.67 -41.85
CA ALA A 85 -16.02 -4.70 -42.79
C ALA A 85 -14.69 -4.77 -42.03
N LEU A 86 -13.72 -5.48 -42.59
CA LEU A 86 -12.36 -5.56 -42.07
C LEU A 86 -11.63 -4.24 -42.33
N LYS A 87 -10.70 -3.91 -41.45
CA LYS A 87 -9.78 -2.79 -41.58
C LYS A 87 -8.34 -3.27 -41.61
N VAL A 88 -7.49 -2.45 -42.22
CA VAL A 88 -6.05 -2.71 -42.28
C VAL A 88 -5.46 -2.57 -40.87
N ASP A 89 -4.53 -3.45 -40.53
CA ASP A 89 -3.75 -3.46 -39.29
C ASP A 89 -4.58 -3.61 -37.98
N GLU A 90 -5.82 -4.11 -38.09
CA GLU A 90 -6.66 -4.48 -36.95
C GLU A 90 -6.87 -6.01 -36.90
N TRP A 91 -6.98 -6.57 -35.70
CA TRP A 91 -7.31 -7.98 -35.49
C TRP A 91 -8.81 -8.22 -35.66
N PHE A 92 -9.17 -9.16 -36.53
CA PHE A 92 -10.54 -9.61 -36.75
C PHE A 92 -10.64 -11.11 -36.54
N HIS A 93 -11.74 -11.54 -35.93
CA HIS A 93 -12.14 -12.93 -35.95
C HIS A 93 -13.06 -13.18 -37.15
N ILE A 94 -12.66 -14.07 -38.05
CA ILE A 94 -13.46 -14.47 -39.20
C ILE A 94 -13.93 -15.91 -39.02
N GLY A 95 -15.18 -16.19 -39.39
CA GLY A 95 -15.75 -17.53 -39.26
C GLY A 95 -16.64 -17.91 -40.43
N MET A 96 -16.75 -19.20 -40.66
CA MET A 96 -17.72 -19.78 -41.58
C MET A 96 -18.28 -21.08 -41.00
N THR A 97 -19.56 -21.35 -41.27
CA THR A 97 -20.22 -22.59 -40.89
C THR A 97 -21.02 -23.12 -42.06
N THR A 98 -21.08 -24.44 -42.21
CA THR A 98 -21.95 -25.09 -43.18
C THR A 98 -22.59 -26.33 -42.58
N ASP A 99 -23.86 -26.55 -42.90
CA ASP A 99 -24.58 -27.82 -42.65
C ASP A 99 -24.70 -28.68 -43.91
N GLY A 100 -24.09 -28.22 -45.02
CA GLY A 100 -24.13 -28.81 -46.35
C GLY A 100 -25.24 -28.26 -47.26
N SER A 101 -26.28 -27.67 -46.69
CA SER A 101 -27.38 -27.00 -47.39
C SER A 101 -27.34 -25.46 -47.28
N ARG A 102 -26.59 -24.96 -46.30
CA ARG A 102 -26.44 -23.54 -46.01
C ARG A 102 -25.01 -23.24 -45.61
N VAL A 103 -24.40 -22.21 -46.19
CA VAL A 103 -23.13 -21.64 -45.74
C VAL A 103 -23.40 -20.30 -45.08
N SER A 104 -22.88 -20.09 -43.87
CA SER A 104 -23.02 -18.85 -43.09
C SER A 104 -21.64 -18.25 -42.83
N LEU A 105 -21.51 -16.93 -42.94
CA LEU A 105 -20.28 -16.19 -42.65
C LEU A 105 -20.43 -15.34 -41.39
N TYR A 106 -19.32 -15.17 -40.67
CA TYR A 106 -19.24 -14.47 -39.40
C TYR A 106 -18.04 -13.52 -39.39
N LEU A 107 -18.23 -12.37 -38.73
CA LEU A 107 -17.18 -11.37 -38.49
C LEU A 107 -17.28 -10.91 -37.03
N ASP A 108 -16.17 -10.98 -36.30
CA ASP A 108 -16.04 -10.77 -34.85
C ASP A 108 -17.06 -11.58 -34.03
N GLY A 109 -17.24 -12.83 -34.45
CA GLY A 109 -18.17 -13.77 -33.84
C GLY A 109 -19.64 -13.48 -34.15
N ASN A 110 -19.96 -12.35 -34.78
CA ASN A 110 -21.33 -11.98 -35.12
C ASN A 110 -21.70 -12.58 -36.48
N TYR A 111 -22.95 -13.04 -36.60
CA TYR A 111 -23.52 -13.47 -37.87
C TYR A 111 -23.53 -12.30 -38.87
N ASN A 112 -23.08 -12.54 -40.10
CA ASN A 112 -23.02 -11.54 -41.15
C ASN A 112 -23.96 -11.86 -42.34
N CYS A 113 -23.83 -13.05 -42.94
CA CYS A 113 -24.73 -13.45 -44.03
C CYS A 113 -24.78 -14.96 -44.21
N CYS A 114 -25.73 -15.45 -45.00
CA CYS A 114 -25.74 -16.84 -45.45
C CYS A 114 -26.20 -16.99 -46.92
N VAL A 115 -25.84 -18.13 -47.51
CA VAL A 115 -26.29 -18.56 -48.84
C VAL A 115 -26.78 -20.00 -48.75
N PHE A 116 -27.92 -20.27 -49.36
CA PHE A 116 -28.50 -21.61 -49.48
C PHE A 116 -28.07 -22.27 -50.79
N GLY A 117 -27.78 -23.57 -50.76
CA GLY A 117 -27.31 -24.31 -51.93
C GLY A 117 -27.02 -25.77 -51.58
N GLN A 118 -26.22 -26.43 -52.41
CA GLN A 118 -25.78 -27.79 -52.13
C GLN A 118 -24.35 -27.97 -52.64
N ALA A 119 -23.47 -28.49 -51.79
CA ALA A 119 -22.08 -28.73 -52.18
C ALA A 119 -21.98 -29.87 -53.20
N SER A 120 -21.03 -29.79 -54.13
CA SER A 120 -20.79 -30.83 -55.13
C SER A 120 -19.89 -31.97 -54.64
N GLY A 121 -19.34 -31.89 -53.42
CA GLY A 121 -18.59 -32.98 -52.79
C GLY A 121 -17.26 -33.31 -53.46
N ALA A 122 -16.40 -32.32 -53.66
CA ALA A 122 -15.08 -32.52 -54.26
C ALA A 122 -14.07 -33.14 -53.28
N ASN A 123 -13.36 -34.19 -53.68
CA ASN A 123 -12.28 -34.80 -52.91
C ASN A 123 -10.97 -34.76 -53.72
N CYS A 124 -9.88 -34.32 -53.09
CA CYS A 124 -8.53 -34.35 -53.64
C CYS A 124 -7.49 -34.51 -52.50
N ASN A 125 -6.25 -34.87 -52.86
CA ASN A 125 -5.17 -35.12 -51.90
C ASN A 125 -4.21 -33.91 -51.75
N ASN A 126 -4.62 -32.71 -52.17
CA ASN A 126 -3.80 -31.51 -52.08
C ASN A 126 -3.59 -31.11 -50.61
N SER A 127 -2.40 -30.64 -50.24
CA SER A 127 -2.08 -30.23 -48.87
C SER A 127 -2.96 -29.06 -48.39
N ILE A 128 -3.13 -28.95 -47.06
CA ILE A 128 -3.76 -27.80 -46.44
C ILE A 128 -2.77 -26.63 -46.51
N MET A 129 -3.19 -25.53 -47.13
CA MET A 129 -2.43 -24.28 -47.19
C MET A 129 -3.05 -23.26 -46.24
N ILE A 130 -2.21 -22.67 -45.39
CA ILE A 130 -2.62 -21.61 -44.46
C ILE A 130 -2.02 -20.30 -44.92
N GLY A 131 -2.87 -19.29 -45.06
CA GLY A 131 -2.47 -17.95 -45.45
C GLY A 131 -2.09 -17.80 -46.93
N ASP A 132 -2.47 -18.65 -47.89
CA ASP A 132 -2.06 -18.50 -49.31
C ASP A 132 -2.37 -17.10 -49.87
N GLY A 133 -1.38 -16.42 -50.46
CA GLY A 133 -1.48 -15.00 -50.87
C GLY A 133 -1.68 -13.97 -49.76
N PHE A 134 -1.71 -14.38 -48.48
CA PHE A 134 -1.99 -13.53 -47.33
C PHE A 134 -0.77 -12.70 -46.92
N ALA A 135 -0.97 -11.38 -46.77
CA ALA A 135 0.00 -10.44 -46.23
C ALA A 135 -0.52 -9.88 -44.90
N GLY A 136 0.08 -10.31 -43.80
CA GLY A 136 -0.35 -9.91 -42.46
C GLY A 136 -0.05 -10.97 -41.41
N ASP A 137 -0.83 -10.96 -40.33
CA ASP A 137 -0.62 -11.80 -39.16
C ASP A 137 -1.78 -12.76 -38.91
N ILE A 138 -1.47 -13.98 -38.46
CA ILE A 138 -2.46 -15.02 -38.13
C ILE A 138 -2.12 -15.60 -36.75
N ARG A 139 -3.09 -15.68 -35.83
CA ARG A 139 -2.90 -16.31 -34.51
C ARG A 139 -3.30 -17.78 -34.50
N HIS A 140 -4.44 -18.10 -35.07
CA HIS A 140 -4.90 -19.49 -35.17
C HIS A 140 -5.84 -19.68 -36.35
N VAL A 141 -5.94 -20.94 -36.79
CA VAL A 141 -6.99 -21.45 -37.66
C VAL A 141 -7.52 -22.74 -37.04
N ARG A 142 -8.81 -22.80 -36.71
CA ARG A 142 -9.43 -23.99 -36.11
C ARG A 142 -10.56 -24.50 -37.00
N ILE A 143 -10.72 -25.81 -37.00
CA ILE A 143 -11.65 -26.53 -37.87
C ILE A 143 -12.48 -27.46 -37.00
N PHE A 144 -13.80 -27.41 -37.10
CA PHE A 144 -14.75 -28.19 -36.30
C PHE A 144 -15.58 -29.12 -37.18
N SER A 145 -15.96 -30.29 -36.65
CA SER A 145 -16.78 -31.29 -37.35
C SER A 145 -18.28 -31.01 -37.34
N GLU A 146 -18.69 -29.84 -36.84
CA GLU A 146 -20.09 -29.48 -36.66
C GLU A 146 -20.37 -28.07 -37.16
N CYS A 147 -21.64 -27.78 -37.45
CA CYS A 147 -22.09 -26.46 -37.83
C CYS A 147 -22.37 -25.65 -36.56
N LEU A 148 -21.42 -24.81 -36.16
CA LEU A 148 -21.55 -23.98 -34.96
C LEU A 148 -22.66 -22.94 -35.14
N ASP A 149 -23.39 -22.67 -34.06
CA ASP A 149 -24.33 -21.55 -34.01
C ASP A 149 -23.60 -20.22 -33.73
N ALA A 150 -24.33 -19.10 -33.84
CA ALA A 150 -23.76 -17.77 -33.70
C ALA A 150 -23.22 -17.50 -32.28
N ASP A 151 -23.91 -17.99 -31.25
CA ASP A 151 -23.49 -17.79 -29.86
C ASP A 151 -22.20 -18.55 -29.55
N THR A 152 -22.09 -19.78 -30.05
CA THR A 152 -20.89 -20.59 -29.94
C THR A 152 -19.74 -20.00 -30.72
N MET A 153 -19.96 -19.54 -31.96
CA MET A 153 -18.95 -18.85 -32.78
C MET A 153 -18.43 -17.59 -32.07
N LYS A 154 -19.31 -16.87 -31.39
CA LYS A 154 -18.93 -15.69 -30.58
C LYS A 154 -18.17 -16.07 -29.31
N LYS A 155 -18.54 -17.17 -28.66
CA LYS A 155 -17.88 -17.67 -27.44
C LYS A 155 -16.45 -18.11 -27.72
N ILE A 156 -16.21 -18.89 -28.78
CA ILE A 156 -14.89 -19.43 -29.10
C ILE A 156 -13.85 -18.36 -29.48
N MET A 157 -14.29 -17.16 -29.87
CA MET A 157 -13.43 -16.01 -30.13
C MET A 157 -12.65 -15.58 -28.87
N TYR A 158 -13.24 -15.73 -27.68
CA TYR A 158 -12.67 -15.31 -26.40
C TYR A 158 -12.08 -16.45 -25.57
N GLU A 159 -12.36 -17.71 -25.91
CA GLU A 159 -11.98 -18.87 -25.09
C GLU A 159 -10.72 -19.59 -25.59
N PRO A 160 -9.64 -19.63 -24.79
CA PRO A 160 -8.44 -20.41 -25.11
C PRO A 160 -8.58 -21.91 -24.78
N ASN A 161 -9.58 -22.29 -23.97
CA ASN A 161 -9.96 -23.67 -23.70
C ASN A 161 -11.38 -23.86 -24.22
N LEU A 162 -11.53 -24.65 -25.27
CA LEU A 162 -12.81 -24.84 -25.93
C LEU A 162 -13.57 -25.99 -25.26
N ASP A 163 -14.82 -25.76 -24.91
CA ASP A 163 -15.76 -26.84 -24.55
C ASP A 163 -15.99 -27.81 -25.74
N ILE A 164 -15.77 -27.31 -26.97
CA ILE A 164 -15.88 -28.05 -28.22
C ILE A 164 -14.48 -28.30 -28.79
N ILE A 165 -14.11 -29.56 -28.93
CA ILE A 165 -12.78 -29.95 -29.42
C ILE A 165 -12.72 -29.83 -30.95
N PRO A 166 -11.84 -28.99 -31.53
CA PRO A 166 -11.70 -28.90 -32.98
C PRO A 166 -11.04 -30.16 -33.56
N LEU A 167 -11.35 -30.50 -34.82
CA LEU A 167 -10.70 -31.56 -35.61
C LEU A 167 -9.23 -31.23 -35.94
N ALA A 168 -8.94 -29.95 -36.12
CA ALA A 168 -7.59 -29.44 -36.28
C ALA A 168 -7.50 -28.03 -35.72
N TRP A 169 -6.36 -27.75 -35.09
CA TRP A 169 -6.07 -26.44 -34.53
C TRP A 169 -4.63 -26.08 -34.86
N TYR A 170 -4.47 -25.24 -35.88
CA TYR A 170 -3.20 -24.66 -36.26
C TYR A 170 -2.93 -23.44 -35.40
N ASP A 171 -1.98 -23.55 -34.48
CA ASP A 171 -1.69 -22.57 -33.46
C ASP A 171 -0.34 -21.88 -33.74
N PHE A 172 -0.42 -20.58 -33.99
CA PHE A 172 0.72 -19.69 -34.23
C PHE A 172 0.99 -18.75 -33.06
N THR A 173 0.33 -18.96 -31.92
CA THR A 173 0.53 -18.19 -30.68
C THR A 173 1.74 -18.65 -29.87
N GLN A 174 2.53 -19.56 -30.43
CA GLN A 174 3.74 -20.12 -29.84
C GLN A 174 4.83 -20.29 -30.89
N ASN A 175 6.09 -20.37 -30.44
CA ASN A 175 7.25 -20.65 -31.26
C ASN A 175 8.03 -21.85 -30.70
N PRO A 176 8.20 -22.96 -31.45
CA PRO A 176 7.72 -23.19 -32.82
C PRO A 176 6.20 -23.39 -32.89
N ALA A 177 5.60 -23.04 -34.03
CA ALA A 177 4.17 -23.22 -34.29
C ALA A 177 3.77 -24.70 -34.34
N LYS A 178 2.56 -25.03 -33.89
CA LYS A 178 2.08 -26.42 -33.75
C LYS A 178 0.63 -26.59 -34.16
N GLU A 179 0.31 -27.79 -34.63
CA GLU A 179 -1.05 -28.29 -34.71
C GLU A 179 -1.41 -28.98 -33.38
N GLN A 180 -2.29 -28.38 -32.59
CA GLN A 180 -2.52 -28.74 -31.18
C GLN A 180 -3.14 -30.14 -31.00
N ILE A 181 -3.97 -30.61 -31.94
CA ILE A 181 -4.70 -31.87 -31.78
C ILE A 181 -3.79 -33.08 -32.04
N GLY A 182 -2.99 -33.02 -33.11
CA GLY A 182 -2.00 -34.05 -33.44
C GLY A 182 -0.63 -33.83 -32.80
N ASN A 183 -0.43 -32.70 -32.10
CA ASN A 183 0.84 -32.26 -31.52
C ASN A 183 2.02 -32.25 -32.53
N ASN A 184 1.73 -31.90 -33.79
CA ASN A 184 2.71 -31.87 -34.87
C ASN A 184 3.27 -30.46 -35.08
N LEU A 185 4.57 -30.36 -35.38
CA LEU A 185 5.18 -29.08 -35.76
C LEU A 185 4.69 -28.63 -37.14
N ILE A 186 4.43 -27.33 -37.29
CA ILE A 186 4.00 -26.75 -38.57
C ILE A 186 5.22 -26.29 -39.35
N SER A 187 5.31 -26.70 -40.62
CA SER A 187 6.39 -26.25 -41.52
C SER A 187 6.11 -24.82 -42.03
N LEU A 188 7.08 -23.93 -41.80
CA LEU A 188 7.04 -22.53 -42.24
C LEU A 188 8.14 -22.30 -43.28
N LYS A 189 7.78 -21.75 -44.44
CA LYS A 189 8.74 -21.35 -45.49
C LYS A 189 8.49 -19.90 -45.87
N ASP A 190 9.52 -19.05 -45.81
CA ASP A 190 9.42 -17.60 -46.04
C ASP A 190 8.27 -16.94 -45.22
N ALA A 191 7.99 -17.54 -44.06
CA ALA A 191 6.99 -17.16 -43.08
C ALA A 191 7.61 -17.39 -41.69
N HIS A 192 7.34 -16.48 -40.75
CA HIS A 192 8.03 -16.47 -39.46
C HIS A 192 7.05 -16.21 -38.34
N ILE A 193 7.25 -16.89 -37.21
CA ILE A 193 6.64 -16.45 -35.97
C ILE A 193 7.36 -15.17 -35.53
N LYS A 194 6.60 -14.13 -35.22
CA LYS A 194 7.10 -12.87 -34.67
C LYS A 194 6.55 -12.68 -33.27
N SER A 195 7.31 -11.99 -32.43
CA SER A 195 6.81 -11.50 -31.15
C SER A 195 6.29 -10.08 -31.31
N PHE A 196 5.10 -9.85 -30.77
CA PHE A 196 4.40 -8.58 -30.73
C PHE A 196 4.29 -8.15 -29.29
N THR A 197 4.85 -6.98 -28.95
CA THR A 197 4.85 -6.48 -27.57
C THR A 197 4.13 -5.14 -27.53
N SER A 198 2.99 -5.08 -26.83
CA SER A 198 2.33 -3.79 -26.55
C SER A 198 3.24 -2.96 -25.66
N SER A 199 3.56 -1.75 -26.12
CA SER A 199 4.59 -0.92 -25.51
C SER A 199 4.31 0.56 -25.73
N ILE A 200 4.90 1.40 -24.91
CA ILE A 200 4.92 2.83 -25.15
C ILE A 200 6.15 3.15 -26.01
N CYS A 201 5.91 3.70 -27.19
CA CYS A 201 6.94 4.20 -28.08
C CYS A 201 7.37 5.60 -27.63
N LEU A 202 8.65 5.75 -27.28
CA LEU A 202 9.27 7.00 -26.86
C LEU A 202 10.32 7.41 -27.89
N LYS A 203 10.02 8.46 -28.66
CA LYS A 203 10.92 9.03 -29.68
C LYS A 203 11.10 10.52 -29.47
N GLY A 204 12.31 11.02 -29.69
CA GLY A 204 12.62 12.45 -29.51
C GLY A 204 12.43 12.87 -28.05
N ASN A 205 11.57 13.86 -27.81
CA ASN A 205 11.28 14.40 -26.49
C ASN A 205 10.05 13.75 -25.82
N SER A 206 9.71 12.50 -26.16
CA SER A 206 8.53 11.82 -25.62
C SER A 206 8.77 11.30 -24.20
N TYR A 207 7.73 11.33 -23.35
CA TYR A 207 7.78 10.85 -21.98
C TYR A 207 6.37 10.46 -21.49
N LEU A 208 6.28 9.84 -20.32
CA LEU A 208 5.05 9.66 -19.58
C LEU A 208 5.12 10.43 -18.27
N GLU A 209 3.98 10.94 -17.84
CA GLU A 209 3.80 11.60 -16.57
C GLU A 209 2.89 10.77 -15.67
N VAL A 210 3.45 10.29 -14.56
CA VAL A 210 2.72 9.61 -13.50
C VAL A 210 2.41 10.62 -12.41
N LYS A 211 1.13 10.71 -12.04
CA LYS A 211 0.70 11.70 -11.06
C LYS A 211 1.27 11.41 -9.68
N ALA A 212 1.49 12.49 -8.96
CA ALA A 212 1.99 12.48 -7.59
C ALA A 212 1.16 11.59 -6.63
N GLU A 213 -0.16 11.58 -6.81
CA GLU A 213 -1.13 10.83 -6.01
C GLU A 213 -1.07 9.31 -6.25
N ASP A 214 -0.67 8.90 -7.46
CA ASP A 214 -0.60 7.48 -7.86
C ASP A 214 0.55 6.72 -7.22
N LEU A 215 1.50 7.45 -6.65
CA LEU A 215 2.67 6.93 -5.98
C LEU A 215 2.75 7.41 -4.52
N ALA A 216 1.71 8.04 -3.98
CA ALA A 216 1.76 8.71 -2.67
C ALA A 216 2.26 7.79 -1.54
N ASP A 217 1.90 6.51 -1.61
CA ASP A 217 2.29 5.50 -0.62
C ASP A 217 3.65 4.82 -0.96
N VAL A 218 4.14 4.95 -2.20
CA VAL A 218 5.19 4.07 -2.80
C VAL A 218 6.16 4.83 -3.69
N ARG A 219 6.69 5.95 -3.20
CA ARG A 219 7.68 6.72 -3.95
C ARG A 219 9.09 6.19 -3.71
N PRO A 220 9.73 5.53 -4.70
CA PRO A 220 11.05 4.97 -4.48
C PRO A 220 12.07 6.10 -4.25
N GLY A 221 12.79 6.03 -3.13
CA GLY A 221 13.72 7.08 -2.70
C GLY A 221 13.07 8.26 -1.95
N TYR A 222 11.83 8.10 -1.47
CA TYR A 222 11.09 9.10 -0.69
C TYR A 222 11.46 9.12 0.80
N TYR A 223 11.45 7.97 1.47
CA TYR A 223 11.92 7.86 2.86
C TYR A 223 13.35 7.30 2.88
N GLY A 224 14.21 7.83 3.76
CA GLY A 224 15.61 7.44 3.85
C GLY A 224 15.85 5.95 4.11
N THR A 225 14.94 5.27 4.81
CA THR A 225 15.04 3.84 5.16
C THR A 225 14.07 2.94 4.39
N GLN A 226 13.26 3.51 3.48
CA GLN A 226 12.27 2.73 2.74
C GLN A 226 12.99 1.74 1.82
N GLN A 227 12.61 0.47 1.95
CA GLN A 227 12.95 -0.54 0.97
C GLN A 227 12.02 -0.37 -0.23
N TYR A 228 12.54 -0.59 -1.43
CA TYR A 228 11.72 -0.56 -2.63
C TYR A 228 12.38 -1.39 -3.72
N SER A 229 11.57 -1.74 -4.72
CA SER A 229 12.08 -2.36 -5.94
C SER A 229 11.48 -1.66 -7.13
N VAL A 230 12.29 -1.51 -8.18
CA VAL A 230 11.85 -0.99 -9.46
C VAL A 230 12.24 -2.00 -10.53
N GLN A 231 11.30 -2.38 -11.38
CA GLN A 231 11.55 -3.31 -12.48
C GLN A 231 10.94 -2.78 -13.76
N VAL A 232 11.74 -2.70 -14.81
CA VAL A 232 11.36 -2.13 -16.11
C VAL A 232 11.72 -3.10 -17.21
N HIS A 233 10.83 -3.27 -18.16
CA HIS A 233 11.09 -3.98 -19.40
C HIS A 233 11.12 -2.98 -20.56
N PHE A 234 12.29 -2.81 -21.17
CA PHE A 234 12.50 -1.81 -22.21
C PHE A 234 13.31 -2.35 -23.39
N LYS A 235 13.16 -1.70 -24.55
CA LYS A 235 13.98 -1.89 -25.74
C LYS A 235 14.54 -0.54 -26.17
N PHE A 236 15.84 -0.35 -25.98
CA PHE A 236 16.51 0.90 -26.31
C PHE A 236 16.87 0.96 -27.79
N VAL A 237 16.47 2.05 -28.47
CA VAL A 237 16.65 2.26 -29.91
C VAL A 237 16.90 3.74 -30.19
N THR A 238 18.08 4.09 -30.70
CA THR A 238 18.41 5.46 -31.14
C THR A 238 18.67 5.52 -32.63
N GLY A 239 18.67 6.73 -33.20
CA GLY A 239 19.21 6.96 -34.55
C GLY A 239 20.74 6.83 -34.55
N GLU A 240 21.33 6.61 -35.73
CA GLU A 240 22.79 6.53 -35.89
C GLU A 240 23.50 7.85 -35.50
N ASP A 241 22.83 8.98 -35.66
CA ASP A 241 23.36 10.32 -35.37
C ASP A 241 23.18 10.78 -33.91
N ASP A 242 22.54 9.97 -33.05
CA ASP A 242 22.28 10.35 -31.66
C ASP A 242 23.51 10.16 -30.77
N VAL A 243 24.07 11.28 -30.34
CA VAL A 243 25.30 11.38 -29.53
C VAL A 243 25.02 11.72 -28.06
N SER A 244 23.79 11.61 -27.60
CA SER A 244 23.43 11.94 -26.22
C SER A 244 24.21 11.07 -25.21
N GLU A 245 24.62 11.69 -24.11
CA GLU A 245 25.40 11.02 -23.07
C GLU A 245 24.52 10.12 -22.18
N ARG A 246 23.26 10.55 -21.94
CA ARG A 246 22.34 9.91 -21.00
C ARG A 246 20.93 9.75 -21.58
N TYR A 247 20.27 8.68 -21.15
CA TYR A 247 18.88 8.36 -21.50
C TYR A 247 18.14 7.86 -20.25
N SER A 248 17.29 8.69 -19.66
CA SER A 248 16.55 8.38 -18.43
C SER A 248 15.34 7.50 -18.71
N ILE A 249 15.35 6.28 -18.16
CA ILE A 249 14.25 5.31 -18.29
C ILE A 249 13.12 5.70 -17.36
N LEU A 250 13.44 6.06 -16.11
CA LEU A 250 12.52 6.67 -15.16
C LEU A 250 13.26 7.55 -14.18
N SER A 251 12.60 8.61 -13.74
CA SER A 251 13.15 9.55 -12.78
C SER A 251 12.05 10.30 -12.05
N ASP A 252 12.20 10.42 -10.73
CA ASP A 252 11.63 11.51 -9.94
C ASP A 252 12.73 12.38 -9.31
N MET A 253 14.00 12.04 -9.56
CA MET A 253 15.18 12.79 -9.14
C MET A 253 15.40 14.07 -9.96
N THR A 254 16.06 15.04 -9.32
CA THR A 254 16.42 16.33 -9.92
C THR A 254 17.86 16.73 -9.58
N GLU A 255 18.45 17.66 -10.35
CA GLU A 255 19.88 18.01 -10.26
C GLU A 255 20.34 18.66 -8.94
N CYS A 256 19.41 19.05 -8.05
CA CYS A 256 19.71 19.87 -6.86
C CYS A 256 19.82 19.11 -5.53
N ASN A 257 20.10 17.80 -5.53
CA ASN A 257 20.44 17.00 -4.32
C ASN A 257 19.30 16.81 -3.29
N ILE A 258 18.06 16.62 -3.74
CA ILE A 258 16.88 16.60 -2.85
C ILE A 258 15.99 15.37 -3.16
N GLY A 259 16.49 14.16 -2.88
CA GLY A 259 15.71 12.91 -2.88
C GLY A 259 15.32 12.34 -4.26
N GLY A 260 14.76 11.13 -4.25
CA GLY A 260 14.28 10.41 -5.44
C GLY A 260 15.28 9.40 -6.03
N ILE A 261 14.93 8.84 -7.18
CA ILE A 261 15.70 7.90 -7.97
C ILE A 261 15.81 8.33 -9.44
N ASN A 262 16.88 7.92 -10.10
CA ASN A 262 17.01 7.96 -11.56
C ASN A 262 17.60 6.64 -12.04
N LEU A 263 16.87 5.94 -12.89
CA LEU A 263 17.35 4.77 -13.62
C LEU A 263 17.55 5.19 -15.07
N TYR A 264 18.79 5.14 -15.56
CA TYR A 264 19.16 5.70 -16.85
C TYR A 264 20.27 4.90 -17.52
N LEU A 265 20.38 5.03 -18.84
CA LEU A 265 21.55 4.55 -19.58
C LEU A 265 22.56 5.69 -19.69
N LYS A 266 23.84 5.37 -19.49
CA LYS A 266 24.96 6.30 -19.68
C LYS A 266 25.95 5.72 -20.68
N ARG A 267 26.39 6.54 -21.63
CA ARG A 267 27.44 6.17 -22.57
C ARG A 267 28.81 6.25 -21.87
N MET A 268 29.53 5.13 -21.86
CA MET A 268 30.89 4.97 -21.34
C MET A 268 31.83 4.53 -22.47
N GLU A 269 33.12 4.37 -22.18
CA GLU A 269 34.16 4.07 -23.20
C GLU A 269 33.93 2.73 -23.92
N ASP A 270 33.39 1.73 -23.23
CA ASP A 270 33.16 0.37 -23.71
C ASP A 270 31.72 0.12 -24.20
N GLY A 271 30.79 1.03 -23.91
CA GLY A 271 29.42 0.96 -24.40
C GLY A 271 28.42 1.72 -23.53
N LEU A 272 27.14 1.39 -23.68
CA LEU A 272 26.07 1.92 -22.84
C LEU A 272 25.90 1.06 -21.59
N HIS A 273 25.92 1.67 -20.42
CA HIS A 273 25.73 0.99 -19.14
C HIS A 273 24.44 1.47 -18.48
N LEU A 274 23.77 0.55 -17.79
CA LEU A 274 22.65 0.90 -16.92
C LEU A 274 23.19 1.50 -15.63
N CYS A 275 22.68 2.67 -15.28
CA CYS A 275 23.06 3.43 -14.10
C CYS A 275 21.82 3.65 -13.25
N PHE A 276 21.97 3.47 -11.95
CA PHE A 276 20.96 3.78 -10.97
C PHE A 276 21.53 4.75 -9.95
N THR A 277 20.86 5.88 -9.75
CA THR A 277 21.25 6.87 -8.75
C THR A 277 20.13 7.00 -7.73
N HIS A 278 20.49 6.96 -6.45
CA HIS A 278 19.60 7.15 -5.32
C HIS A 278 19.93 8.45 -4.57
N ALA A 279 18.93 9.28 -4.27
CA ALA A 279 19.04 10.54 -3.51
C ALA A 279 19.93 11.66 -4.09
N PHE A 280 21.24 11.45 -4.24
CA PHE A 280 22.24 12.48 -4.58
C PHE A 280 22.91 12.21 -5.91
N GLU A 281 22.58 13.02 -6.92
CA GLU A 281 23.13 12.87 -8.27
C GLU A 281 24.63 13.18 -8.37
N ARG A 282 25.15 14.10 -7.55
CA ARG A 282 26.57 14.53 -7.62
C ARG A 282 27.53 13.66 -6.81
N SER A 283 27.05 12.57 -6.23
CA SER A 283 27.85 11.69 -5.38
C SER A 283 28.04 10.34 -6.06
N GLU A 284 29.27 10.02 -6.45
CA GLU A 284 29.64 8.68 -6.93
C GLU A 284 29.27 7.59 -5.91
N TRP A 285 29.19 7.95 -4.62
CA TRP A 285 28.79 7.05 -3.53
C TRP A 285 27.37 6.49 -3.68
N ASN A 286 26.47 7.24 -4.31
CA ASN A 286 25.05 6.88 -4.42
C ASN A 286 24.63 6.41 -5.81
N THR A 287 25.60 6.22 -6.71
CA THR A 287 25.36 5.70 -8.06
C THR A 287 25.86 4.27 -8.19
N VAL A 288 25.03 3.40 -8.75
CA VAL A 288 25.32 2.01 -9.11
C VAL A 288 25.41 1.94 -10.63
N VAL A 289 26.46 1.29 -11.14
CA VAL A 289 26.69 1.12 -12.58
C VAL A 289 26.75 -0.37 -12.89
N SER A 290 26.06 -0.80 -13.94
CA SER A 290 26.09 -2.19 -14.40
C SER A 290 27.48 -2.59 -14.88
N LYS A 291 27.84 -3.84 -14.69
CA LYS A 291 29.00 -4.49 -15.35
C LYS A 291 28.66 -4.85 -16.79
N SER A 292 27.41 -5.21 -17.06
CA SER A 292 26.96 -5.57 -18.40
C SER A 292 26.74 -4.34 -19.28
N VAL A 293 27.18 -4.46 -20.54
CA VAL A 293 26.91 -3.49 -21.61
C VAL A 293 25.53 -3.74 -22.20
N ILE A 294 24.71 -2.69 -22.23
CA ILE A 294 23.36 -2.66 -22.78
C ILE A 294 23.43 -2.50 -24.30
N ARG A 295 22.87 -3.48 -25.03
CA ARG A 295 22.86 -3.48 -26.50
C ARG A 295 21.57 -2.88 -27.05
N GLN A 296 21.70 -1.97 -28.00
CA GLN A 296 20.54 -1.42 -28.72
C GLN A 296 19.76 -2.51 -29.47
N GLY A 297 18.46 -2.28 -29.64
CA GLY A 297 17.58 -3.15 -30.43
C GLY A 297 17.20 -4.47 -29.77
N LYS A 298 17.48 -4.66 -28.49
CA LYS A 298 17.06 -5.84 -27.72
C LYS A 298 16.15 -5.46 -26.56
N TRP A 299 15.16 -6.31 -26.30
CA TRP A 299 14.36 -6.26 -25.07
C TRP A 299 15.22 -6.69 -23.89
N ILE A 300 15.19 -5.89 -22.83
CA ILE A 300 15.97 -6.05 -21.62
C ILE A 300 15.04 -5.85 -20.43
N ASN A 301 15.09 -6.78 -19.49
CA ASN A 301 14.50 -6.58 -18.18
C ASN A 301 15.58 -6.05 -17.23
N ALA A 302 15.34 -4.89 -16.63
CA ALA A 302 16.21 -4.30 -15.63
C ALA A 302 15.46 -4.16 -14.32
N ALA A 303 16.08 -4.56 -13.21
CA ALA A 303 15.54 -4.30 -11.89
C ALA A 303 16.58 -3.69 -10.97
N VAL A 304 16.13 -2.87 -10.03
CA VAL A 304 16.92 -2.42 -8.89
C VAL A 304 16.13 -2.72 -7.64
N VAL A 305 16.73 -3.49 -6.74
CA VAL A 305 16.20 -3.77 -5.41
C VAL A 305 17.02 -2.96 -4.41
N PHE A 306 16.34 -2.05 -3.72
CA PHE A 306 16.93 -1.24 -2.66
C PHE A 306 16.44 -1.73 -1.29
N ASN A 307 17.39 -2.09 -0.43
CA ASN A 307 17.12 -2.53 0.94
C ASN A 307 17.97 -1.70 1.91
N VAL A 308 17.36 -0.66 2.48
CA VAL A 308 17.92 0.29 3.46
C VAL A 308 19.16 1.05 2.97
N GLU A 309 20.32 0.40 2.86
CA GLU A 309 21.59 1.00 2.39
C GLU A 309 22.22 0.25 1.21
N THR A 310 21.53 -0.80 0.73
CA THR A 310 22.03 -1.70 -0.30
C THR A 310 21.19 -1.60 -1.56
N ALA A 311 21.82 -1.34 -2.69
CA ALA A 311 21.22 -1.41 -4.01
C ALA A 311 21.77 -2.61 -4.79
N THR A 312 20.90 -3.55 -5.16
CA THR A 312 21.22 -4.68 -6.03
C THR A 312 20.59 -4.46 -7.40
N MET A 313 21.40 -4.45 -8.45
CA MET A 313 20.96 -4.29 -9.83
C MET A 313 20.91 -5.64 -10.53
N TYR A 314 19.81 -5.89 -11.23
CA TYR A 314 19.54 -7.10 -11.99
C TYR A 314 19.38 -6.76 -13.47
N ILE A 315 19.96 -7.60 -14.33
CA ILE A 315 19.75 -7.56 -15.77
C ILE A 315 19.28 -8.94 -16.19
N ASP A 316 18.14 -8.99 -16.88
CA ASP A 316 17.46 -10.21 -17.30
C ASP A 316 17.22 -11.18 -16.13
N GLY A 317 16.87 -10.59 -14.97
CA GLY A 317 16.58 -11.25 -13.69
C GLY A 317 17.75 -11.89 -12.97
N LYS A 318 18.97 -11.67 -13.45
CA LYS A 318 20.20 -12.10 -12.77
C LYS A 318 20.87 -10.89 -12.13
N VAL A 319 21.39 -11.07 -10.90
CA VAL A 319 22.21 -10.06 -10.23
C VAL A 319 23.42 -9.73 -11.11
N ASP A 320 23.56 -8.46 -11.49
CA ASP A 320 24.69 -7.95 -12.27
C ASP A 320 25.73 -7.28 -11.34
N CYS A 321 25.25 -6.40 -10.47
CA CYS A 321 26.09 -5.74 -9.47
C CYS A 321 25.31 -5.38 -8.19
N LYS A 322 26.05 -5.17 -7.11
CA LYS A 322 25.56 -4.78 -5.79
C LYS A 322 26.44 -3.66 -5.26
N LYS A 323 25.83 -2.68 -4.61
CA LYS A 323 26.54 -1.62 -3.88
C LYS A 323 25.92 -1.44 -2.51
N GLU A 324 26.76 -1.29 -1.50
CA GLU A 324 26.40 -1.16 -0.09
C GLU A 324 26.77 0.23 0.43
N SER A 325 26.25 0.60 1.59
CA SER A 325 26.47 1.89 2.25
C SER A 325 26.08 3.10 1.38
N LEU A 326 24.98 2.99 0.62
CA LEU A 326 24.37 4.15 -0.03
C LEU A 326 23.73 5.06 1.02
N PHE A 327 23.94 6.36 0.89
CA PHE A 327 23.34 7.34 1.80
C PHE A 327 21.84 7.50 1.54
N PRO A 328 21.01 7.63 2.59
CA PRO A 328 19.57 7.84 2.47
C PRO A 328 19.23 9.21 1.86
N ALA A 329 18.03 9.36 1.30
CA ALA A 329 17.50 10.65 0.87
C ALA A 329 17.21 11.59 2.06
N PHE A 330 17.75 12.82 2.06
CA PHE A 330 17.60 13.78 3.17
C PHE A 330 16.35 14.65 3.11
N ASN A 331 15.70 14.77 1.95
CA ASN A 331 14.49 15.60 1.75
C ASN A 331 13.82 15.22 0.42
N TYR A 332 12.50 15.30 0.34
CA TYR A 332 11.70 14.95 -0.83
C TYR A 332 10.59 15.99 -1.07
N ASP A 333 10.27 16.28 -2.33
CA ASP A 333 9.20 17.20 -2.72
C ASP A 333 7.95 16.41 -3.14
N THR A 334 6.94 16.38 -2.25
CA THR A 334 5.68 15.64 -2.42
C THR A 334 4.85 16.06 -3.64
N GLY A 335 5.06 17.28 -4.16
CA GLY A 335 4.35 17.79 -5.32
C GLY A 335 4.91 17.32 -6.66
N ARG A 336 6.05 16.61 -6.69
CA ARG A 336 6.75 16.30 -7.94
C ARG A 336 6.21 15.08 -8.65
N MET A 337 6.32 15.11 -9.97
CA MET A 337 5.79 14.07 -10.86
C MET A 337 6.87 13.03 -11.13
N PHE A 338 6.46 11.77 -11.11
CA PHE A 338 7.33 10.66 -11.48
C PHE A 338 7.28 10.50 -13.00
N LEU A 339 8.43 10.59 -13.64
CA LEU A 339 8.55 10.57 -15.09
C LEU A 339 9.07 9.22 -15.56
N VAL A 340 8.46 8.69 -16.63
CA VAL A 340 9.00 7.56 -17.37
C VAL A 340 9.45 8.07 -18.73
N GLY A 341 10.71 7.85 -19.08
CA GLY A 341 11.29 8.25 -20.35
C GLY A 341 11.89 9.67 -20.39
N ALA A 342 11.99 10.36 -19.26
CA ALA A 342 12.66 11.65 -19.16
C ALA A 342 13.06 11.95 -17.71
N LYS A 343 13.91 12.97 -17.56
CA LYS A 343 14.28 13.56 -16.27
C LYS A 343 13.90 15.04 -16.26
N ARG A 344 13.60 15.61 -15.09
CA ARG A 344 13.36 17.05 -14.94
C ARG A 344 14.62 17.79 -14.46
N ASP A 345 14.91 18.91 -15.12
CA ASP A 345 15.91 19.88 -14.70
C ASP A 345 15.25 20.97 -13.83
N ASN A 346 15.71 21.15 -12.59
CA ASN A 346 15.19 22.16 -11.66
C ASN A 346 15.61 23.59 -12.01
N ALA A 347 16.75 23.78 -12.67
CA ALA A 347 17.27 25.11 -12.98
C ALA A 347 16.42 25.79 -14.06
N THR A 348 15.88 24.98 -14.97
CA THR A 348 15.11 25.45 -16.12
C THR A 348 13.63 25.04 -16.09
N ASP A 349 13.24 24.16 -15.15
CA ASP A 349 11.96 23.44 -15.12
C ASP A 349 11.63 22.69 -16.44
N SER A 350 12.68 22.40 -17.23
CA SER A 350 12.56 21.70 -18.51
C SER A 350 12.86 20.21 -18.36
N LEU A 351 12.38 19.41 -19.31
CA LEU A 351 12.68 17.98 -19.35
C LEU A 351 13.93 17.72 -20.19
N THR A 352 14.80 16.84 -19.69
CA THR A 352 16.10 16.46 -20.24
C THR A 352 16.29 14.94 -20.21
N ASP A 353 17.40 14.45 -20.75
CA ASP A 353 17.78 13.03 -20.78
C ASP A 353 16.66 12.09 -21.31
N TYR A 354 15.99 12.47 -22.39
CA TYR A 354 14.87 11.68 -22.92
C TYR A 354 15.29 10.27 -23.33
N PHE A 355 14.48 9.29 -22.96
CA PHE A 355 14.64 7.92 -23.43
C PHE A 355 14.26 7.79 -24.90
N ALA A 356 14.95 6.87 -25.59
CA ALA A 356 14.67 6.54 -26.98
C ALA A 356 14.45 5.03 -27.12
N GLY A 357 13.23 4.63 -27.44
CA GLY A 357 12.88 3.21 -27.60
C GLY A 357 11.46 2.87 -27.19
N TYR A 358 11.30 1.68 -26.62
CA TYR A 358 10.01 1.13 -26.20
C TYR A 358 10.06 0.69 -24.74
N ILE A 359 8.98 0.94 -23.99
CA ILE A 359 8.80 0.43 -22.62
C ILE A 359 7.50 -0.35 -22.58
N SER A 360 7.56 -1.63 -22.19
CA SER A 360 6.38 -2.51 -22.11
C SER A 360 5.92 -2.76 -20.69
N GLN A 361 6.77 -2.50 -19.70
CA GLN A 361 6.48 -2.72 -18.29
C GLN A 361 7.31 -1.76 -17.46
N CYS A 362 6.71 -1.17 -16.42
CA CYS A 362 7.38 -0.37 -15.41
C CYS A 362 6.63 -0.57 -14.10
N ASP A 363 7.26 -1.25 -13.15
CA ASP A 363 6.66 -1.61 -11.87
C ASP A 363 7.51 -1.10 -10.71
N VAL A 364 6.83 -0.68 -9.65
CA VAL A 364 7.42 -0.15 -8.42
C VAL A 364 6.74 -0.78 -7.20
N TRP A 365 7.55 -1.30 -6.27
CA TRP A 365 7.11 -1.92 -5.02
C TRP A 365 7.63 -1.16 -3.79
N GLU A 366 6.85 -1.14 -2.70
CA GLU A 366 7.23 -0.59 -1.38
C GLU A 366 8.19 -1.49 -0.57
N ARG A 367 8.73 -2.53 -1.19
CA ARG A 367 9.56 -3.53 -0.51
C ARG A 367 10.70 -3.99 -1.39
N ALA A 368 11.72 -4.55 -0.75
CA ALA A 368 12.74 -5.31 -1.45
C ALA A 368 12.14 -6.64 -1.95
N LEU A 369 12.28 -6.90 -3.26
CA LEU A 369 11.97 -8.19 -3.87
C LEU A 369 13.11 -9.19 -3.63
N SER A 370 12.78 -10.47 -3.50
CA SER A 370 13.79 -11.53 -3.53
C SER A 370 14.28 -11.80 -4.96
N ASP A 371 15.43 -12.47 -5.10
CA ASP A 371 15.99 -12.86 -6.40
C ASP A 371 14.99 -13.69 -7.21
N GLU A 372 14.25 -14.60 -6.56
CA GLU A 372 13.23 -15.43 -7.17
C GLU A 372 12.03 -14.61 -7.65
N GLU A 373 11.64 -13.59 -6.87
CA GLU A 373 10.54 -12.68 -7.24
C GLU A 373 10.92 -11.85 -8.46
N VAL A 374 12.11 -11.24 -8.47
CA VAL A 374 12.61 -10.48 -9.63
C VAL A 374 12.60 -11.33 -10.90
N GLN A 375 13.05 -12.59 -10.81
CA GLN A 375 13.06 -13.52 -11.93
C GLN A 375 11.64 -13.93 -12.36
N ALA A 376 10.74 -14.16 -11.40
CA ALA A 376 9.35 -14.57 -11.68
C ALA A 376 8.59 -13.46 -12.42
N TYR A 377 8.79 -12.20 -12.04
CA TYR A 377 8.04 -11.04 -12.56
C TYR A 377 8.49 -10.54 -13.93
N ILE A 378 9.48 -11.20 -14.54
CA ILE A 378 9.83 -10.98 -15.96
C ILE A 378 8.70 -11.43 -16.89
N ASN A 379 8.08 -12.57 -16.58
CA ASN A 379 7.13 -13.25 -17.47
C ASN A 379 5.74 -13.45 -16.84
N ARG A 380 5.55 -13.11 -15.57
CA ARG A 380 4.30 -13.28 -14.84
C ARG A 380 3.77 -11.94 -14.39
N GLU A 381 2.48 -11.71 -14.61
CA GLU A 381 1.79 -10.57 -14.02
C GLU A 381 1.68 -10.76 -12.50
N PRO A 382 2.25 -9.83 -11.70
CA PRO A 382 2.19 -9.94 -10.26
C PRO A 382 0.85 -9.42 -9.76
N ASP A 383 0.33 -10.04 -8.71
CA ASP A 383 -0.99 -9.73 -8.16
C ASP A 383 -0.93 -8.35 -7.47
N VAL A 384 -1.58 -7.36 -8.08
CA VAL A 384 -1.45 -5.93 -7.77
C VAL A 384 -1.78 -5.64 -6.30
N ASP A 385 -2.76 -6.35 -5.74
CA ASP A 385 -3.22 -6.19 -4.35
C ASP A 385 -2.44 -7.05 -3.33
N ALA A 386 -1.68 -8.05 -3.79
CA ALA A 386 -0.99 -9.01 -2.90
C ALA A 386 0.45 -8.62 -2.54
N GLU A 387 1.04 -7.65 -3.24
CA GLU A 387 2.50 -7.42 -3.21
C GLU A 387 2.95 -6.06 -2.69
N LYS A 388 2.01 -5.20 -2.25
CA LYS A 388 2.28 -3.79 -1.94
C LYS A 388 2.96 -3.07 -3.11
N ARG A 389 2.38 -3.23 -4.30
CA ARG A 389 2.78 -2.47 -5.49
C ARG A 389 2.23 -1.07 -5.39
N GLY A 390 3.08 -0.11 -5.69
CA GLY A 390 2.69 1.29 -5.75
C GLY A 390 2.33 1.79 -7.12
N PHE A 391 3.03 1.26 -8.10
CA PHE A 391 2.80 1.59 -9.48
C PHE A 391 3.09 0.39 -10.35
N ALA A 392 2.21 0.17 -11.31
CA ALA A 392 2.39 -0.82 -12.34
C ALA A 392 1.84 -0.24 -13.64
N LEU A 393 2.70 -0.04 -14.62
CA LEU A 393 2.28 0.43 -15.93
C LEU A 393 1.49 -0.67 -16.63
N ASP A 394 0.21 -0.38 -16.89
CA ASP A 394 -0.64 -1.20 -17.74
C ASP A 394 -0.90 -0.48 -19.07
N ILE A 395 -0.86 -1.25 -20.15
CA ILE A 395 -0.93 -0.75 -21.53
C ILE A 395 -2.08 -1.47 -22.22
N ASP A 396 -3.11 -0.71 -22.59
CA ASP A 396 -4.22 -1.18 -23.40
C ASP A 396 -4.25 -0.44 -24.75
N ASN A 397 -5.07 -0.90 -25.68
CA ASN A 397 -5.16 -0.36 -27.04
C ASN A 397 -5.54 1.14 -27.08
N ASP A 398 -6.22 1.65 -26.04
CA ASP A 398 -6.71 3.04 -25.96
C ASP A 398 -5.83 3.97 -25.11
N GLY A 399 -4.77 3.46 -24.46
CA GLY A 399 -3.88 4.27 -23.61
C GLY A 399 -3.10 3.49 -22.57
N CYS A 400 -2.58 4.19 -21.55
CA CYS A 400 -1.90 3.56 -20.42
C CYS A 400 -2.43 4.09 -19.08
N PHE A 401 -2.45 3.23 -18.08
CA PHE A 401 -2.93 3.54 -16.73
C PHE A 401 -2.07 2.86 -15.68
N ASN A 402 -2.20 3.32 -14.43
CA ASN A 402 -1.62 2.65 -13.28
C ASN A 402 -2.53 1.47 -12.90
N ALA A 403 -2.05 0.24 -12.93
CA ALA A 403 -2.83 -0.95 -12.58
C ALA A 403 -3.26 -0.96 -11.09
N VAL A 404 -2.57 -0.19 -10.23
CA VAL A 404 -2.86 -0.11 -8.78
C VAL A 404 -4.04 0.83 -8.50
N THR A 405 -3.99 2.05 -9.05
CA THR A 405 -5.00 3.10 -8.79
C THR A 405 -6.06 3.22 -9.87
N TYR A 406 -5.82 2.60 -11.03
CA TYR A 406 -6.60 2.74 -12.27
C TYR A 406 -6.66 4.17 -12.82
N HIS A 407 -5.79 5.06 -12.35
CA HIS A 407 -5.66 6.39 -12.92
C HIS A 407 -4.90 6.34 -14.25
N GLY A 408 -5.34 7.14 -15.22
CA GLY A 408 -4.65 7.28 -16.50
C GLY A 408 -3.27 7.90 -16.33
N VAL A 409 -2.27 7.31 -16.99
CA VAL A 409 -0.91 7.83 -17.07
C VAL A 409 -0.83 8.71 -18.32
N ALA A 410 -0.39 9.96 -18.16
CA ALA A 410 -0.42 10.91 -19.26
C ALA A 410 0.73 10.68 -20.23
N LEU A 411 0.41 10.63 -21.53
CA LEU A 411 1.37 10.52 -22.62
C LEU A 411 1.84 11.94 -23.02
N GLY A 412 3.11 12.23 -22.78
CA GLY A 412 3.74 13.51 -23.09
C GLY A 412 4.31 13.55 -24.52
N ASN A 413 4.09 14.68 -25.20
CA ASN A 413 4.60 14.95 -26.56
C ASN A 413 4.17 13.90 -27.59
N HIS A 414 5.11 13.12 -28.14
CA HIS A 414 4.87 12.14 -29.19
C HIS A 414 4.80 10.69 -28.68
N ALA A 415 4.70 10.51 -27.35
CA ALA A 415 4.50 9.21 -26.74
C ALA A 415 3.17 8.61 -27.22
N ARG A 416 3.21 7.34 -27.63
CA ARG A 416 2.03 6.60 -28.08
C ARG A 416 2.15 5.14 -27.71
N VAL A 417 1.00 4.50 -27.50
CA VAL A 417 0.92 3.03 -27.47
C VAL A 417 1.18 2.52 -28.88
N GLU A 418 2.09 1.56 -29.01
CA GLU A 418 2.43 0.90 -30.27
C GLU A 418 2.84 -0.55 -29.99
N GLU A 419 2.54 -1.45 -30.93
CA GLU A 419 3.03 -2.81 -30.88
C GLU A 419 4.41 -2.91 -31.51
N GLU A 420 5.41 -3.17 -30.68
CA GLU A 420 6.77 -3.41 -31.15
C GLU A 420 6.87 -4.83 -31.71
N VAL A 421 7.42 -4.97 -32.93
CA VAL A 421 7.56 -6.26 -33.61
C VAL A 421 9.02 -6.67 -33.66
N SER A 422 9.33 -7.80 -33.04
CA SER A 422 10.68 -8.36 -32.99
C SER A 422 10.78 -9.74 -33.67
N ASP A 423 11.95 -10.02 -34.25
CA ASP A 423 12.30 -11.34 -34.76
C ASP A 423 12.50 -12.31 -33.59
N THR A 424 11.87 -13.49 -33.65
CA THR A 424 12.14 -14.54 -32.66
C THR A 424 13.46 -15.24 -32.98
N LEU A 425 14.37 -15.35 -32.00
CA LEU A 425 15.62 -16.10 -32.15
C LEU A 425 15.34 -17.57 -32.48
N ASN A 426 16.01 -18.10 -33.52
CA ASN A 426 15.98 -19.52 -33.86
C ASN A 426 16.73 -20.35 -32.81
N GLY A 427 15.99 -21.08 -31.98
CA GLY A 427 16.42 -22.33 -31.33
C GLY A 427 17.37 -22.24 -30.12
N THR A 428 16.85 -22.54 -28.94
CA THR A 428 17.26 -23.72 -28.15
C THR A 428 16.11 -24.10 -27.24
N SER A 429 15.77 -25.39 -27.23
CA SER A 429 14.74 -25.99 -26.42
C SER A 429 14.97 -25.75 -24.93
N GLU A 430 14.12 -24.94 -24.30
CA GLU A 430 13.44 -25.36 -23.08
C GLU A 430 11.95 -25.26 -23.36
N VAL A 431 11.33 -26.42 -23.55
CA VAL A 431 9.87 -26.56 -23.48
C VAL A 431 9.51 -26.30 -22.02
N ILE A 432 9.38 -25.03 -21.64
CA ILE A 432 8.61 -24.67 -20.46
C ILE A 432 7.16 -24.83 -20.89
N SER A 433 6.60 -25.97 -20.48
CA SER A 433 5.19 -26.29 -20.48
C SER A 433 4.38 -25.12 -19.88
N LEU A 434 3.95 -24.18 -20.72
CA LEU A 434 2.95 -23.17 -20.39
C LEU A 434 1.56 -23.83 -20.43
N LYS A 435 1.25 -24.52 -19.32
CA LYS A 435 -0.07 -24.76 -18.74
C LYS A 435 0.16 -25.63 -17.50
N GLN A 436 0.61 -25.01 -16.40
CA GLN A 436 0.02 -25.44 -15.13
C GLN A 436 -1.34 -24.78 -15.09
N SER A 437 -2.36 -25.48 -15.61
CA SER A 437 -3.65 -25.39 -14.93
C SER A 437 -3.35 -25.63 -13.46
N VAL A 438 -3.92 -24.82 -12.57
CA VAL A 438 -3.93 -25.15 -11.15
C VAL A 438 -4.50 -26.56 -11.08
N LYS A 439 -3.63 -27.54 -10.81
CA LYS A 439 -4.00 -28.95 -10.90
C LYS A 439 -5.09 -29.16 -9.88
N GLU A 440 -6.28 -29.58 -10.32
CA GLU A 440 -7.38 -29.95 -9.43
C GLU A 440 -6.80 -30.95 -8.40
N PRO A 441 -6.79 -30.59 -7.10
CA PRO A 441 -6.04 -31.35 -6.10
C PRO A 441 -6.78 -32.63 -5.66
N LEU A 442 -8.09 -32.69 -5.86
CA LEU A 442 -8.92 -33.88 -5.66
C LEU A 442 -9.11 -34.62 -6.99
N SER A 443 -9.21 -35.95 -6.96
CA SER A 443 -9.51 -36.73 -8.16
C SER A 443 -10.95 -36.53 -8.64
N GLU A 444 -11.22 -36.77 -9.94
CA GLU A 444 -12.58 -36.72 -10.50
C GLU A 444 -13.55 -37.65 -9.75
N THR A 445 -13.07 -38.80 -9.26
CA THR A 445 -13.86 -39.73 -8.44
C THR A 445 -14.26 -39.11 -7.11
N GLU A 446 -13.32 -38.48 -6.39
CA GLU A 446 -13.60 -37.83 -5.10
C GLU A 446 -14.56 -36.65 -5.26
N LEU A 447 -14.39 -35.84 -6.30
CA LEU A 447 -15.32 -34.74 -6.60
C LEU A 447 -16.73 -35.24 -6.93
N SER A 448 -16.84 -36.35 -7.67
CA SER A 448 -18.12 -36.98 -7.99
C SER A 448 -18.82 -37.54 -6.74
N GLU A 449 -18.06 -38.18 -5.83
CA GLU A 449 -18.59 -38.65 -4.54
C GLU A 449 -19.13 -37.51 -3.69
N ILE A 450 -18.39 -36.40 -3.59
CA ILE A 450 -18.81 -35.22 -2.82
C ILE A 450 -20.06 -34.58 -3.43
N TYR A 451 -20.17 -34.54 -4.77
CA TYR A 451 -21.35 -34.05 -5.46
C TYR A 451 -22.59 -34.91 -5.16
N GLU A 452 -22.47 -36.23 -5.28
CA GLU A 452 -23.56 -37.18 -4.99
C GLU A 452 -24.00 -37.12 -3.52
N MET A 453 -23.07 -36.96 -2.58
CA MET A 453 -23.39 -36.75 -1.16
C MET A 453 -24.26 -35.51 -0.95
N CYS A 454 -23.89 -34.39 -1.57
CA CYS A 454 -24.65 -33.15 -1.47
C CYS A 454 -26.04 -33.28 -2.12
N LEU A 455 -26.12 -33.95 -3.27
CA LEU A 455 -27.37 -34.17 -4.00
C LEU A 455 -28.35 -35.04 -3.20
N ASN A 456 -27.87 -36.10 -2.57
CA ASN A 456 -28.69 -36.98 -1.74
C ASN A 456 -29.25 -36.25 -0.51
N GLN A 457 -28.43 -35.43 0.18
CA GLN A 457 -28.89 -34.60 1.30
C GLN A 457 -30.02 -33.65 0.90
N TRP A 458 -29.92 -33.04 -0.29
CA TRP A 458 -30.96 -32.18 -0.83
C TRP A 458 -32.26 -32.94 -1.13
N ILE A 459 -32.15 -34.14 -1.73
CA ILE A 459 -33.31 -34.98 -2.07
C ILE A 459 -34.04 -35.48 -0.80
N GLU A 460 -33.28 -35.96 0.19
CA GLU A 460 -33.83 -36.46 1.46
C GLU A 460 -34.64 -35.39 2.19
N HIS A 461 -34.14 -34.15 2.27
CA HIS A 461 -34.84 -33.05 2.93
C HIS A 461 -36.24 -32.77 2.35
N TYR A 462 -36.39 -32.80 1.02
CA TYR A 462 -37.69 -32.57 0.36
C TYR A 462 -38.63 -33.78 0.47
N ALA A 463 -38.07 -34.99 0.50
CA ALA A 463 -38.83 -36.22 0.71
C ALA A 463 -39.46 -36.27 2.11
N GLU A 464 -38.70 -35.86 3.14
CA GLU A 464 -39.19 -35.77 4.52
C GLU A 464 -40.30 -34.74 4.73
N GLN A 465 -40.30 -33.65 3.93
CA GLN A 465 -41.33 -32.60 4.00
C GLN A 465 -42.51 -32.81 3.02
N GLY A 466 -42.54 -33.93 2.29
CA GLY A 466 -43.64 -34.27 1.37
C GLY A 466 -43.75 -33.36 0.14
N MET A 467 -42.67 -32.68 -0.24
CA MET A 467 -42.62 -31.72 -1.35
C MET A 467 -41.96 -32.32 -2.61
N LYS A 468 -42.35 -31.85 -3.81
CA LYS A 468 -41.70 -32.28 -5.07
C LYS A 468 -40.33 -31.61 -5.22
N CYS A 469 -39.26 -32.42 -5.22
CA CYS A 469 -37.88 -31.93 -5.39
C CYS A 469 -37.58 -31.57 -6.85
N SER A 470 -36.92 -30.43 -7.07
CA SER A 470 -36.35 -30.02 -8.35
C SER A 470 -35.12 -30.88 -8.67
N SER A 471 -34.90 -31.24 -9.95
CA SER A 471 -33.72 -32.02 -10.38
C SER A 471 -32.41 -31.22 -10.39
N GLN A 472 -32.44 -29.93 -10.05
CA GLN A 472 -31.25 -29.08 -9.97
C GLN A 472 -31.00 -28.68 -8.50
N MET A 473 -29.87 -29.13 -7.94
CA MET A 473 -29.41 -28.77 -6.60
C MET A 473 -28.85 -27.35 -6.60
N PRO A 474 -29.28 -26.46 -5.68
CA PRO A 474 -28.71 -25.13 -5.54
C PRO A 474 -27.23 -25.20 -5.16
N TYR A 475 -26.51 -24.11 -5.41
CA TYR A 475 -25.08 -24.04 -5.08
C TYR A 475 -24.84 -24.37 -3.59
N THR A 476 -23.94 -25.31 -3.35
CA THR A 476 -23.57 -25.73 -1.99
C THR A 476 -22.06 -25.89 -1.86
N VAL A 477 -21.55 -25.77 -0.65
CA VAL A 477 -20.12 -25.92 -0.34
C VAL A 477 -19.95 -26.98 0.72
N LYS A 478 -18.97 -27.87 0.53
CA LYS A 478 -18.66 -28.94 1.47
C LYS A 478 -17.16 -29.07 1.73
N ALA A 479 -16.79 -29.23 2.99
CA ALA A 479 -15.43 -29.51 3.42
C ALA A 479 -15.13 -31.01 3.32
N TRP A 480 -13.98 -31.35 2.76
CA TRP A 480 -13.47 -32.71 2.57
C TRP A 480 -12.07 -32.83 3.16
N LYS A 481 -11.83 -33.78 4.05
CA LYS A 481 -10.55 -33.93 4.76
C LYS A 481 -9.69 -35.00 4.09
N LYS A 482 -8.45 -34.68 3.73
CA LYS A 482 -7.49 -35.62 3.15
C LYS A 482 -6.06 -35.23 3.51
N GLU A 483 -5.29 -36.19 4.03
CA GLU A 483 -3.85 -36.06 4.30
C GLU A 483 -3.46 -34.82 5.15
N GLY A 484 -4.28 -34.47 6.15
CA GLY A 484 -4.03 -33.32 7.03
C GLY A 484 -4.39 -31.95 6.41
N THR A 485 -5.05 -31.95 5.25
CA THR A 485 -5.57 -30.75 4.58
C THR A 485 -7.10 -30.85 4.46
N VAL A 486 -7.79 -29.74 4.72
CA VAL A 486 -9.23 -29.60 4.49
C VAL A 486 -9.43 -28.89 3.16
N TYR A 487 -10.19 -29.51 2.26
CA TYR A 487 -10.55 -29.03 0.92
C TYR A 487 -12.00 -28.54 0.96
N PHE A 488 -12.25 -27.28 0.62
CA PHE A 488 -13.60 -26.77 0.42
C PHE A 488 -14.00 -27.01 -1.03
N VAL A 489 -15.11 -27.68 -1.27
CA VAL A 489 -15.58 -28.11 -2.60
C VAL A 489 -16.93 -27.48 -2.89
N GLY A 490 -17.07 -26.85 -4.06
CA GLY A 490 -18.31 -26.24 -4.53
C GLY A 490 -19.06 -27.18 -5.45
N CYS A 491 -20.36 -27.39 -5.19
CA CYS A 491 -21.20 -28.28 -5.97
C CYS A 491 -22.38 -27.52 -6.59
N HIS A 492 -22.52 -27.58 -7.91
CA HIS A 492 -23.62 -26.94 -8.64
C HIS A 492 -23.78 -27.52 -10.06
N ASN A 493 -25.02 -27.64 -10.56
CA ASN A 493 -25.35 -28.04 -11.95
C ASN A 493 -24.61 -29.29 -12.47
N GLY A 494 -24.50 -30.36 -11.69
CA GLY A 494 -23.85 -31.61 -12.11
C GLY A 494 -22.33 -31.60 -12.03
N LYS A 495 -21.71 -30.56 -11.45
CA LYS A 495 -20.25 -30.43 -11.33
C LYS A 495 -19.85 -30.14 -9.89
N ALA A 496 -18.68 -30.66 -9.49
CA ALA A 496 -17.99 -30.32 -8.27
C ALA A 496 -16.54 -29.95 -8.56
N TYR A 497 -16.00 -28.98 -7.82
CA TYR A 497 -14.63 -28.51 -7.98
C TYR A 497 -14.07 -27.95 -6.67
N THR A 498 -12.75 -28.01 -6.47
CA THR A 498 -12.13 -27.45 -5.26
C THR A 498 -12.19 -25.93 -5.29
N ILE A 499 -12.92 -25.37 -4.33
CA ILE A 499 -12.99 -23.95 -4.05
C ILE A 499 -11.65 -23.53 -3.47
N GLY A 500 -11.15 -24.11 -2.38
CA GLY A 500 -9.88 -23.74 -1.75
C GLY A 500 -9.46 -24.71 -0.63
N THR A 501 -8.32 -24.47 0.04
CA THR A 501 -7.79 -25.39 1.06
C THR A 501 -7.34 -24.70 2.35
N MET A 502 -7.29 -25.45 3.45
CA MET A 502 -6.67 -25.05 4.73
C MET A 502 -6.00 -26.24 5.45
N GLU A 503 -5.05 -25.96 6.34
CA GLU A 503 -4.44 -27.00 7.19
C GLU A 503 -5.42 -27.48 8.28
N GLU A 504 -5.48 -28.79 8.50
CA GLU A 504 -6.35 -29.39 9.52
C GLU A 504 -5.83 -29.15 10.95
N LYS A 505 -4.51 -29.00 11.11
CA LYS A 505 -3.85 -28.94 12.42
C LYS A 505 -4.17 -27.64 13.17
N GLY A 506 -4.87 -27.76 14.30
CA GLY A 506 -5.22 -26.62 15.17
C GLY A 506 -6.51 -25.88 14.80
N THR A 507 -7.22 -26.35 13.78
CA THR A 507 -8.48 -25.76 13.32
C THR A 507 -9.67 -26.41 14.02
N SER A 508 -10.54 -25.59 14.64
CA SER A 508 -11.79 -26.08 15.25
C SER A 508 -12.82 -26.48 14.18
N GLU A 509 -13.60 -27.54 14.42
CA GLU A 509 -14.72 -27.96 13.54
C GLU A 509 -15.74 -26.82 13.32
N VAL A 510 -15.91 -25.96 14.32
CA VAL A 510 -16.76 -24.77 14.25
C VAL A 510 -16.26 -23.78 13.19
N VAL A 511 -14.94 -23.63 13.04
CA VAL A 511 -14.34 -22.70 12.06
C VAL A 511 -14.50 -23.24 10.65
N ILE A 512 -14.27 -24.54 10.44
CA ILE A 512 -14.51 -25.22 9.15
C ILE A 512 -15.96 -24.99 8.72
N TRP A 513 -16.89 -25.16 9.64
CA TRP A 513 -18.32 -24.98 9.41
C TRP A 513 -18.69 -23.53 9.03
N TRP A 514 -18.08 -22.52 9.68
CA TRP A 514 -18.30 -21.11 9.33
C TRP A 514 -17.75 -20.76 7.96
N VAL A 515 -16.61 -21.33 7.58
CA VAL A 515 -16.03 -21.16 6.24
C VAL A 515 -16.96 -21.76 5.18
N GLU A 516 -17.51 -22.96 5.39
CA GLU A 516 -18.52 -23.56 4.50
C GLU A 516 -19.74 -22.63 4.33
N LEU A 517 -20.28 -22.10 5.43
CA LEU A 517 -21.48 -21.25 5.41
C LEU A 517 -21.25 -19.95 4.63
N ILE A 518 -20.13 -19.25 4.86
CA ILE A 518 -19.84 -17.98 4.20
C ILE A 518 -19.61 -18.19 2.69
N LEU A 519 -18.88 -19.25 2.31
CA LEU A 519 -18.66 -19.59 0.91
C LEU A 519 -19.95 -20.03 0.20
N MET A 520 -20.86 -20.70 0.91
CA MET A 520 -22.17 -21.09 0.39
C MET A 520 -23.06 -19.86 0.13
N VAL A 521 -23.08 -18.89 1.03
CA VAL A 521 -23.86 -17.65 0.87
C VAL A 521 -23.31 -16.80 -0.26
N ILE A 522 -22.00 -16.56 -0.31
CA ILE A 522 -21.38 -15.71 -1.34
C ILE A 522 -21.41 -16.42 -2.70
N GLY A 523 -21.02 -17.69 -2.75
CA GLY A 523 -21.02 -18.51 -3.95
C GLY A 523 -22.40 -18.73 -4.54
N GLY A 524 -23.41 -18.97 -3.70
CA GLY A 524 -24.78 -19.17 -4.17
C GLY A 524 -25.41 -17.91 -4.74
N VAL A 525 -25.19 -16.74 -4.11
CA VAL A 525 -25.68 -15.46 -4.65
C VAL A 525 -24.98 -15.14 -5.97
N CYS A 526 -23.67 -15.37 -6.08
CA CYS A 526 -22.93 -15.15 -7.33
C CYS A 526 -23.38 -16.09 -8.47
N ALA A 527 -23.62 -17.37 -8.16
CA ALA A 527 -24.10 -18.34 -9.13
C ALA A 527 -25.51 -18.01 -9.64
N VAL A 528 -26.46 -17.74 -8.73
CA VAL A 528 -27.88 -17.49 -9.07
C VAL A 528 -28.09 -16.14 -9.76
N ALA A 529 -27.40 -15.08 -9.32
CA ALA A 529 -27.61 -13.74 -9.87
C ALA A 529 -26.80 -13.49 -11.15
N PHE A 530 -25.66 -14.16 -11.34
CA PHE A 530 -24.68 -13.80 -12.38
C PHE A 530 -24.14 -14.98 -13.20
N GLY A 531 -24.44 -16.23 -12.85
CA GLY A 531 -23.90 -17.41 -13.55
C GLY A 531 -22.37 -17.54 -13.43
N VAL A 532 -21.77 -16.92 -12.41
CA VAL A 532 -20.32 -16.87 -12.19
C VAL A 532 -19.90 -17.97 -11.23
N TYR A 533 -18.93 -18.79 -11.64
CA TYR A 533 -18.32 -19.82 -10.80
C TYR A 533 -17.18 -19.22 -9.98
N ILE A 534 -17.25 -19.39 -8.65
CA ILE A 534 -16.21 -18.89 -7.75
C ILE A 534 -15.06 -19.90 -7.68
N SER A 535 -13.86 -19.53 -8.11
CA SER A 535 -12.62 -20.28 -7.82
C SER A 535 -11.83 -19.54 -6.75
N VAL A 536 -11.38 -20.24 -5.70
CA VAL A 536 -10.80 -19.59 -4.51
C VAL A 536 -9.37 -20.03 -4.31
N LYS A 537 -8.45 -19.08 -4.17
CA LYS A 537 -7.07 -19.44 -3.82
C LYS A 537 -7.03 -19.71 -2.32
N SER A 538 -6.19 -20.64 -1.86
CA SER A 538 -5.99 -20.95 -0.43
C SER A 538 -5.75 -19.70 0.45
N LYS A 539 -5.22 -18.61 -0.12
CA LYS A 539 -5.08 -17.30 0.51
C LYS A 539 -6.40 -16.65 0.97
N ALA A 540 -7.49 -16.81 0.22
CA ALA A 540 -8.79 -16.24 0.59
C ALA A 540 -9.45 -17.03 1.73
N ILE A 541 -9.26 -18.35 1.78
CA ILE A 541 -9.67 -19.20 2.91
C ILE A 541 -8.87 -18.83 4.17
N LYS A 542 -7.55 -18.61 4.03
CA LYS A 542 -6.69 -18.14 5.13
C LYS A 542 -7.11 -16.76 5.64
N LYS A 543 -7.38 -15.80 4.74
CA LYS A 543 -7.84 -14.46 5.11
C LYS A 543 -9.23 -14.48 5.75
N LEU A 544 -10.15 -15.29 5.23
CA LEU A 544 -11.47 -15.53 5.82
C LEU A 544 -11.33 -16.09 7.24
N THR A 545 -10.40 -17.01 7.44
CA THR A 545 -10.08 -17.59 8.75
C THR A 545 -9.49 -16.53 9.70
N GLU A 546 -8.55 -15.70 9.24
CA GLU A 546 -7.99 -14.58 10.00
C GLU A 546 -9.06 -13.54 10.39
N ILE A 547 -10.00 -13.23 9.49
CA ILE A 547 -11.13 -12.33 9.77
C ILE A 547 -12.06 -12.94 10.82
N LEU A 548 -12.35 -14.24 10.74
CA LEU A 548 -13.17 -14.93 11.73
C LEU A 548 -12.51 -14.95 13.12
N TYR A 549 -11.18 -15.07 13.20
CA TYR A 549 -10.45 -14.99 14.46
C TYR A 549 -10.24 -13.54 14.96
N GLY A 550 -10.07 -12.57 14.07
CA GLY A 550 -9.74 -11.18 14.40
C GLY A 550 -10.94 -10.25 14.59
N ASN A 551 -12.12 -10.61 14.08
CA ASN A 551 -13.33 -9.79 14.17
C ASN A 551 -14.38 -10.44 15.07
N ALA A 552 -14.23 -10.22 16.38
CA ALA A 552 -15.15 -10.78 17.38
C ALA A 552 -16.61 -10.28 17.22
N THR A 553 -16.84 -9.11 16.62
CA THR A 553 -18.17 -8.59 16.31
C THR A 553 -18.84 -9.38 15.17
N LEU A 554 -18.08 -9.72 14.13
CA LEU A 554 -18.55 -10.57 13.04
C LEU A 554 -18.82 -12.00 13.54
N PHE A 555 -17.85 -12.60 14.23
CA PHE A 555 -17.97 -13.96 14.78
C PHE A 555 -19.17 -14.08 15.73
N SER A 556 -19.42 -13.06 16.57
CA SER A 556 -20.57 -13.05 17.46
C SER A 556 -21.91 -12.85 16.75
N ALA A 557 -21.96 -12.02 15.72
CA ALA A 557 -23.16 -11.85 14.91
C ALA A 557 -23.50 -13.12 14.11
N LEU A 558 -22.48 -13.80 13.58
CA LEU A 558 -22.59 -15.11 12.95
C LEU A 558 -23.18 -16.13 13.94
N LYS A 559 -22.59 -16.27 15.14
CA LYS A 559 -23.09 -17.19 16.18
C LYS A 559 -24.53 -16.91 16.63
N ARG A 560 -24.95 -15.64 16.70
CA ARG A 560 -26.36 -15.26 16.95
C ARG A 560 -27.32 -15.77 15.88
N ILE A 561 -26.88 -15.85 14.61
CA ILE A 561 -27.69 -16.33 13.48
C ILE A 561 -27.81 -17.86 13.53
N ALA A 562 -26.74 -18.58 13.88
CA ALA A 562 -26.78 -20.04 14.03
C ALA A 562 -27.67 -20.52 15.19
N LEU A 563 -27.86 -19.69 16.21
CA LEU A 563 -28.68 -20.01 17.39
C LEU A 563 -30.12 -19.44 17.33
N GLY A 564 -30.51 -18.76 16.24
CA GLY A 564 -31.81 -18.09 16.09
C GLY A 564 -32.76 -18.78 15.08
N ASN A 565 -34.00 -18.27 14.94
CA ASN A 565 -34.94 -18.72 13.91
C ASN A 565 -34.54 -18.18 12.52
N ILE A 566 -34.51 -19.07 11.52
CA ILE A 566 -34.09 -18.74 10.15
C ILE A 566 -35.28 -18.21 9.35
N THR A 567 -35.18 -16.97 8.89
CA THR A 567 -36.15 -16.31 7.99
C THR A 567 -35.41 -15.66 6.82
N ALA A 568 -36.12 -15.28 5.76
CA ALA A 568 -35.53 -14.53 4.65
C ALA A 568 -34.84 -13.22 5.13
N ASP A 569 -35.39 -12.58 6.15
CA ASP A 569 -34.82 -11.38 6.78
C ASP A 569 -33.50 -11.68 7.52
N THR A 570 -33.36 -12.88 8.08
CA THR A 570 -32.12 -13.35 8.72
C THR A 570 -30.99 -13.53 7.67
N PHE A 571 -31.31 -14.07 6.49
CA PHE A 571 -30.38 -14.21 5.36
C PHE A 571 -29.91 -12.85 4.81
N LEU A 572 -30.84 -11.91 4.59
CA LEU A 572 -30.53 -10.55 4.17
C LEU A 572 -29.68 -9.79 5.21
N SER A 573 -29.93 -10.04 6.49
CA SER A 573 -29.15 -9.45 7.59
C SER A 573 -27.72 -9.98 7.64
N LEU A 574 -27.51 -11.28 7.40
CA LEU A 574 -26.18 -11.90 7.30
C LEU A 574 -25.34 -11.26 6.18
N PHE A 575 -25.94 -11.11 5.00
CA PHE A 575 -25.28 -10.49 3.85
C PHE A 575 -24.97 -9.00 4.10
N THR A 576 -25.91 -8.27 4.70
CA THR A 576 -25.74 -6.85 5.07
C THR A 576 -24.64 -6.68 6.10
N LEU A 577 -24.51 -7.61 7.04
CA LEU A 577 -23.46 -7.60 8.06
C LEU A 577 -22.07 -7.82 7.44
N LEU A 578 -21.94 -8.78 6.52
CA LEU A 578 -20.71 -9.00 5.77
C LEU A 578 -20.34 -7.78 4.92
N TYR A 579 -21.33 -7.09 4.32
CA TYR A 579 -21.12 -5.85 3.57
C TYR A 579 -20.65 -4.68 4.46
N LYS A 580 -21.36 -4.41 5.57
CA LYS A 580 -21.02 -3.30 6.49
C LYS A 580 -19.68 -3.51 7.20
N GLY A 581 -19.28 -4.75 7.42
CA GLY A 581 -17.98 -5.09 7.99
C GLY A 581 -16.81 -5.04 7.00
N ASN A 582 -17.03 -4.61 5.76
CA ASN A 582 -16.08 -4.64 4.63
C ASN A 582 -15.61 -6.06 4.21
N VAL A 583 -16.06 -7.10 4.91
CA VAL A 583 -15.71 -8.51 4.71
C VAL A 583 -16.21 -9.03 3.36
N LEU A 584 -17.43 -8.67 2.97
CA LEU A 584 -17.99 -9.07 1.67
C LEU A 584 -17.17 -8.50 0.52
N LEU A 585 -16.73 -7.24 0.63
CA LEU A 585 -15.94 -6.57 -0.40
C LEU A 585 -14.52 -7.13 -0.47
N GLU A 586 -13.87 -7.35 0.68
CA GLU A 586 -12.55 -7.99 0.77
C GLU A 586 -12.57 -9.42 0.24
N ILE A 587 -13.59 -10.20 0.59
CA ILE A 587 -13.75 -11.57 0.09
C ILE A 587 -14.07 -11.55 -1.40
N LEU A 588 -15.03 -10.76 -1.89
CA LEU A 588 -15.36 -10.68 -3.33
C LEU A 588 -14.14 -10.28 -4.18
N LYS A 589 -13.31 -9.35 -3.72
CA LYS A 589 -12.04 -9.00 -4.38
C LYS A 589 -11.10 -10.19 -4.51
N LEU A 590 -10.95 -10.98 -3.44
CA LEU A 590 -10.10 -12.18 -3.42
C LEU A 590 -10.70 -13.38 -4.17
N LEU A 591 -12.03 -13.44 -4.27
CA LEU A 591 -12.79 -14.48 -4.98
C LEU A 591 -12.92 -14.21 -6.49
N ILE A 592 -12.73 -12.97 -6.93
CA ILE A 592 -12.98 -12.49 -8.31
C ILE A 592 -11.70 -11.93 -8.96
N SER A 593 -10.55 -12.57 -8.75
CA SER A 593 -9.35 -12.29 -9.56
C SER A 593 -9.53 -12.90 -10.96
N GLY A 594 -9.79 -12.07 -12.00
CA GLY A 594 -9.81 -12.51 -13.41
C GLY A 594 -11.10 -12.24 -14.20
N ILE A 595 -12.04 -11.41 -13.71
CA ILE A 595 -13.23 -10.99 -14.49
C ILE A 595 -13.09 -9.51 -14.87
N ALA A 596 -13.35 -9.19 -16.15
CA ALA A 596 -13.28 -7.83 -16.68
C ALA A 596 -14.10 -6.81 -15.85
N PHE A 597 -13.56 -5.60 -15.66
CA PHE A 597 -14.14 -4.49 -14.91
C PHE A 597 -15.61 -4.18 -15.27
N TRP A 598 -15.98 -4.33 -16.54
CA TRP A 598 -17.35 -4.16 -17.02
C TRP A 598 -18.33 -5.17 -16.43
N SER A 599 -17.88 -6.38 -16.09
CA SER A 599 -18.71 -7.36 -15.39
C SER A 599 -18.98 -6.93 -13.94
N ILE A 600 -18.03 -6.24 -13.29
CA ILE A 600 -18.19 -5.70 -11.92
C ILE A 600 -19.19 -4.54 -11.92
N ILE A 601 -19.10 -3.63 -12.89
CA ILE A 601 -20.10 -2.57 -13.07
C ILE A 601 -21.46 -3.16 -13.46
N THR A 602 -21.51 -4.17 -14.33
CA THR A 602 -22.76 -4.85 -14.70
C THR A 602 -23.38 -5.59 -13.51
N ILE A 603 -22.55 -6.18 -12.64
CA ILE A 603 -22.94 -6.75 -11.35
C ILE A 603 -23.55 -5.66 -10.47
N CYS A 604 -22.88 -4.50 -10.28
CA CYS A 604 -23.38 -3.38 -9.48
C CYS A 604 -24.65 -2.72 -10.06
N VAL A 605 -24.74 -2.56 -11.38
CA VAL A 605 -25.88 -1.96 -12.08
C VAL A 605 -27.11 -2.89 -12.06
N LYS A 606 -26.91 -4.19 -12.27
CA LYS A 606 -27.97 -5.19 -12.07
C LYS A 606 -28.38 -5.30 -10.59
N PHE A 607 -27.48 -5.04 -9.65
CA PHE A 607 -27.77 -4.95 -8.22
C PHE A 607 -28.64 -3.73 -7.87
N THR A 608 -28.37 -2.56 -8.46
CA THR A 608 -29.25 -1.38 -8.29
C THR A 608 -30.65 -1.63 -8.85
N SER A 609 -30.79 -2.43 -9.91
CA SER A 609 -32.11 -2.88 -10.38
C SER A 609 -32.79 -3.93 -9.49
N LEU A 610 -32.01 -4.70 -8.72
CA LEU A 610 -32.49 -5.68 -7.71
C LEU A 610 -33.19 -4.99 -6.53
N VAL A 611 -32.64 -3.86 -6.09
CA VAL A 611 -33.21 -3.00 -5.03
C VAL A 611 -34.48 -2.25 -5.51
N LEU A 612 -34.67 -2.13 -6.83
CA LEU A 612 -35.76 -1.37 -7.47
C LEU A 612 -36.87 -2.24 -8.08
N GLY A 613 -36.80 -3.57 -7.98
CA GLY A 613 -37.97 -4.45 -8.16
C GLY A 613 -38.33 -4.89 -9.60
N TYR A 614 -37.39 -4.94 -10.55
CA TYR A 614 -37.69 -5.40 -11.92
C TYR A 614 -37.29 -6.88 -12.18
N GLY A 615 -38.25 -7.71 -12.63
CA GLY A 615 -38.03 -9.04 -13.26
C GLY A 615 -37.75 -10.24 -12.32
N TRP A 616 -38.79 -10.82 -11.69
CA TRP A 616 -38.63 -11.69 -10.50
C TRP A 616 -39.03 -13.17 -10.60
N ALA A 617 -39.55 -13.69 -11.71
CA ALA A 617 -40.18 -15.02 -11.64
C ALA A 617 -39.21 -16.21 -11.52
N THR A 618 -38.05 -16.18 -12.20
CA THR A 618 -37.10 -17.31 -12.23
C THR A 618 -36.01 -17.20 -11.16
N THR A 619 -35.42 -16.01 -10.99
CA THR A 619 -34.35 -15.75 -9.99
C THR A 619 -34.84 -15.85 -8.53
N ALA A 620 -36.12 -15.54 -8.25
CA ALA A 620 -36.68 -15.67 -6.90
C ALA A 620 -36.82 -17.13 -6.45
N VAL A 621 -37.07 -18.05 -7.38
CA VAL A 621 -37.19 -19.49 -7.08
C VAL A 621 -35.83 -20.09 -6.72
N GLU A 622 -34.77 -19.71 -7.44
CA GLU A 622 -33.40 -20.16 -7.17
C GLU A 622 -32.82 -19.55 -5.88
N LEU A 623 -33.14 -18.28 -5.58
CA LEU A 623 -32.79 -17.66 -4.29
C LEU A 623 -33.54 -18.31 -3.12
N ALA A 624 -34.81 -18.68 -3.28
CA ALA A 624 -35.56 -19.40 -2.26
C ALA A 624 -34.95 -20.79 -1.98
N ALA A 625 -34.50 -21.50 -3.02
CA ALA A 625 -33.80 -22.77 -2.88
C ALA A 625 -32.45 -22.62 -2.15
N LEU A 626 -31.69 -21.55 -2.42
CA LEU A 626 -30.46 -21.22 -1.69
C LEU A 626 -30.71 -20.94 -0.21
N VAL A 627 -31.80 -20.23 0.14
CA VAL A 627 -32.17 -19.96 1.54
C VAL A 627 -32.47 -21.26 2.29
N VAL A 628 -33.15 -22.22 1.65
CA VAL A 628 -33.38 -23.55 2.22
C VAL A 628 -32.05 -24.27 2.49
N GLN A 629 -31.11 -24.23 1.54
CA GLN A 629 -29.83 -24.94 1.69
C GLN A 629 -28.93 -24.34 2.76
N VAL A 630 -28.90 -23.01 2.87
CA VAL A 630 -28.24 -22.31 3.98
C VAL A 630 -28.90 -22.68 5.31
N GLY A 631 -30.23 -22.86 5.33
CA GLY A 631 -30.96 -23.33 6.49
C GLY A 631 -30.57 -24.74 6.95
N ILE A 632 -30.42 -25.67 6.01
CA ILE A 632 -29.95 -27.05 6.26
C ILE A 632 -28.53 -27.04 6.83
N HIS A 633 -27.63 -26.23 6.25
CA HIS A 633 -26.27 -26.09 6.77
C HIS A 633 -26.27 -25.52 8.20
N ILE A 634 -27.04 -24.47 8.46
CA ILE A 634 -27.18 -23.86 9.80
C ILE A 634 -27.65 -24.88 10.86
N ALA A 635 -28.55 -25.79 10.50
CA ALA A 635 -29.06 -26.81 11.41
C ALA A 635 -27.98 -27.81 11.89
N SER A 636 -26.86 -27.92 11.17
CA SER A 636 -25.73 -28.83 11.45
C SER A 636 -24.62 -28.22 12.33
N TYR A 637 -24.87 -27.08 12.98
CA TYR A 637 -23.88 -26.37 13.79
C TYR A 637 -23.26 -27.25 14.90
N PRO A 638 -21.92 -27.45 14.95
CA PRO A 638 -21.27 -28.43 15.84
C PRO A 638 -21.40 -28.15 17.34
N ASP A 639 -21.47 -26.88 17.76
CA ASP A 639 -21.53 -26.45 19.17
C ASP A 639 -22.97 -26.29 19.68
N ARG A 640 -23.94 -26.98 19.08
CA ARG A 640 -25.34 -26.94 19.53
C ARG A 640 -25.49 -27.82 20.77
N ASP A 641 -25.02 -27.30 21.90
CA ASP A 641 -25.10 -27.98 23.19
C ASP A 641 -26.51 -27.74 23.79
N ASP A 642 -27.33 -28.79 23.74
CA ASP A 642 -28.64 -28.83 24.38
C ASP A 642 -28.54 -29.08 25.91
N SER A 643 -27.33 -29.11 26.48
CA SER A 643 -27.12 -29.28 27.92
C SER A 643 -27.23 -27.97 28.72
N GLU A 644 -27.95 -28.03 29.85
CA GLU A 644 -28.51 -26.91 30.61
C GLU A 644 -27.53 -26.07 31.46
N GLU A 645 -26.22 -26.04 31.20
CA GLU A 645 -25.30 -25.22 32.00
C GLU A 645 -25.11 -23.81 31.42
N THR A 646 -25.76 -22.84 32.07
CA THR A 646 -25.61 -21.39 31.81
C THR A 646 -24.15 -20.96 32.02
N LYS A 647 -23.35 -20.87 30.95
CA LYS A 647 -22.01 -20.24 30.99
C LYS A 647 -22.10 -18.85 30.39
N CYS A 648 -22.05 -17.83 31.25
CA CYS A 648 -21.81 -16.47 30.80
C CYS A 648 -20.30 -16.23 30.77
N THR A 649 -19.73 -15.84 29.64
CA THR A 649 -18.31 -15.46 29.54
C THR A 649 -18.19 -13.97 29.30
N VAL A 650 -17.16 -13.37 29.89
CA VAL A 650 -16.83 -11.94 29.75
C VAL A 650 -15.42 -11.83 29.22
N THR A 651 -15.23 -11.01 28.19
CA THR A 651 -13.94 -10.77 27.55
C THR A 651 -13.70 -9.27 27.43
N LEU A 652 -12.54 -8.79 27.86
CA LEU A 652 -12.11 -7.42 27.64
C LEU A 652 -11.56 -7.29 26.21
N SER A 653 -11.96 -6.24 25.50
CA SER A 653 -11.62 -6.04 24.09
C SER A 653 -10.79 -4.80 23.83
N GLU A 654 -11.06 -3.73 24.57
CA GLU A 654 -10.43 -2.43 24.38
C GLU A 654 -10.49 -1.60 25.66
N VAL A 655 -9.45 -0.80 25.94
CA VAL A 655 -9.39 0.15 27.06
C VAL A 655 -8.86 1.50 26.59
N LYS A 656 -9.47 2.59 27.08
CA LYS A 656 -9.12 3.97 26.72
C LYS A 656 -9.09 4.89 27.94
N PHE A 657 -8.09 5.76 28.00
CA PHE A 657 -7.88 6.72 29.09
C PHE A 657 -8.34 8.12 28.70
N SER A 658 -8.86 8.88 29.67
CA SER A 658 -9.58 10.14 29.40
C SER A 658 -8.96 11.44 29.91
N ASN A 659 -7.71 11.49 30.40
CA ASN A 659 -7.16 12.72 31.00
C ASN A 659 -5.82 13.21 30.43
N LEU A 660 -5.68 14.55 30.52
CA LEU A 660 -5.01 15.57 29.70
C LEU A 660 -5.80 16.00 28.45
N SER A 661 -6.30 17.25 28.43
CA SER A 661 -6.62 17.88 27.15
C SER A 661 -5.31 18.34 26.55
N LEU A 662 -4.78 17.62 25.56
CA LEU A 662 -3.62 18.08 24.75
C LEU A 662 -4.01 19.21 23.79
N ASP A 663 -4.96 20.06 24.19
CA ASP A 663 -5.46 21.21 23.46
C ASP A 663 -4.39 22.23 23.07
N GLY A 664 -3.24 22.20 23.75
CA GLY A 664 -2.07 23.02 23.42
C GLY A 664 -1.07 22.34 22.47
N MET A 665 -1.08 21.00 22.35
CA MET A 665 -0.06 20.25 21.59
C MET A 665 -0.39 20.07 20.10
N GLY A 666 -1.33 20.83 19.56
CA GLY A 666 -1.67 20.74 18.15
C GLY A 666 -2.32 22.02 17.68
N TRP A 667 -2.18 22.29 16.38
CA TRP A 667 -2.73 23.51 15.78
C TRP A 667 -4.24 23.61 16.00
N LYS A 668 -4.64 24.68 16.69
CA LYS A 668 -6.02 25.08 16.95
C LYS A 668 -6.27 26.44 16.31
N PRO A 669 -7.28 26.60 15.44
CA PRO A 669 -7.60 27.89 14.81
C PRO A 669 -8.04 28.99 15.81
N ASP A 670 -8.36 28.62 17.05
CA ASP A 670 -9.05 29.45 18.04
C ASP A 670 -8.20 29.90 19.25
N ASN A 671 -6.93 29.47 19.36
CA ASN A 671 -6.02 29.96 20.42
C ASN A 671 -5.48 31.36 20.08
N ASN A 672 -6.29 32.38 20.36
CA ASN A 672 -5.97 33.80 20.18
C ASN A 672 -5.01 34.35 21.27
N VAL A 673 -3.80 33.79 21.37
CA VAL A 673 -2.67 34.51 21.98
C VAL A 673 -1.66 34.79 20.87
N ASN A 674 -1.94 35.88 20.14
CA ASN A 674 -1.09 36.58 19.18
C ASN A 674 -0.05 35.78 18.37
N ALA A 675 -0.54 35.09 17.33
CA ALA A 675 0.12 35.08 16.03
C ALA A 675 -0.98 35.29 14.97
N ARG A 676 -1.31 36.56 14.68
CA ARG A 676 -2.31 36.87 13.65
C ARG A 676 -1.78 36.43 12.29
N ASP A 677 -2.60 35.64 11.61
CA ASP A 677 -2.55 35.23 10.20
C ASP A 677 -1.37 34.36 9.75
N VAL A 678 -1.53 33.02 9.84
CA VAL A 678 -0.66 32.05 9.16
C VAL A 678 -1.50 31.01 8.41
N GLN A 679 -1.41 31.02 7.09
CA GLN A 679 -1.87 29.96 6.18
C GLN A 679 -0.82 28.85 6.12
N GLY A 680 -1.30 27.59 6.11
CA GLY A 680 -0.52 26.38 6.43
C GLY A 680 0.58 26.02 5.45
N TYR A 681 1.67 25.49 6.03
CA TYR A 681 2.85 24.94 5.37
C TYR A 681 3.12 23.52 5.90
N SER A 682 3.42 22.57 5.02
CA SER A 682 3.85 21.22 5.37
C SER A 682 5.14 20.89 4.63
N LYS A 683 6.24 20.69 5.37
CA LYS A 683 7.58 20.40 4.82
C LYS A 683 8.38 19.48 5.77
N GLY A 684 8.95 18.41 5.21
CA GLY A 684 10.21 17.76 5.63
C GLY A 684 10.16 16.70 6.73
N THR A 685 10.41 15.43 6.37
CA THR A 685 10.65 14.32 7.30
C THR A 685 12.13 14.23 7.69
N VAL A 686 12.36 14.28 8.99
CA VAL A 686 13.59 13.92 9.73
C VAL A 686 13.68 12.39 9.80
N ASP A 687 14.89 11.83 9.81
CA ASP A 687 15.14 10.39 10.02
C ASP A 687 14.38 9.85 11.25
N GLU A 688 13.41 8.96 11.02
CA GLU A 688 12.67 8.28 12.09
C GLU A 688 13.58 7.19 12.71
N ALA A 689 14.02 7.44 13.94
CA ALA A 689 14.23 6.35 14.90
C ALA A 689 12.86 5.72 15.09
N ILE A 690 12.85 4.41 15.41
CA ILE A 690 11.65 3.78 15.94
C ILE A 690 11.41 4.41 17.33
N ILE A 691 10.71 5.53 17.29
CA ILE A 691 10.12 6.29 18.38
C ILE A 691 8.71 5.72 18.49
N GLU A 692 8.36 5.11 19.62
CA GLU A 692 7.10 4.38 19.83
C GLU A 692 5.93 5.38 19.97
N SER A 693 5.65 6.14 18.91
CA SER A 693 4.54 7.10 18.91
C SER A 693 3.22 6.35 18.77
N TYR A 694 2.39 6.44 19.80
CA TYR A 694 1.04 5.88 19.82
C TYR A 694 0.11 6.76 18.97
N GLU A 695 -0.63 6.16 18.04
CA GLU A 695 -1.56 6.86 17.15
C GLU A 695 -2.70 7.54 17.93
N VAL A 696 -2.95 8.82 17.63
CA VAL A 696 -4.20 9.53 18.00
C VAL A 696 -4.91 9.94 16.71
N ILE A 697 -6.06 9.34 16.45
CA ILE A 697 -6.92 9.64 15.29
C ILE A 697 -7.81 10.84 15.62
N LYS A 698 -7.87 11.82 14.71
CA LYS A 698 -8.70 13.04 14.80
C LYS A 698 -9.98 12.87 13.99
N SER A 699 -11.15 13.13 14.57
CA SER A 699 -12.30 13.69 13.83
C SER A 699 -13.23 14.46 14.77
N GLY A 700 -13.95 15.44 14.22
CA GLY A 700 -14.69 16.45 14.97
C GLY A 700 -15.84 15.91 15.84
N GLY A 701 -16.06 16.56 16.98
CA GLY A 701 -17.30 16.50 17.75
C GLY A 701 -17.24 15.86 19.15
N GLU A 702 -16.27 15.00 19.46
CA GLU A 702 -16.31 14.22 20.72
C GLU A 702 -15.13 14.45 21.69
N LYS A 703 -15.44 14.25 22.99
CA LYS A 703 -14.51 14.34 24.12
C LYS A 703 -13.35 13.32 23.96
N ARG A 704 -12.13 13.82 24.12
CA ARG A 704 -10.84 13.31 23.64
C ARG A 704 -10.34 12.02 24.31
N ARG A 705 -9.52 11.27 23.56
CA ARG A 705 -8.82 10.03 23.98
C ARG A 705 -7.35 10.17 23.66
N LEU A 706 -6.49 9.74 24.58
CA LEU A 706 -5.03 9.91 24.47
C LEU A 706 -4.23 8.61 24.40
N SER A 707 -4.86 7.47 24.65
CA SER A 707 -4.20 6.17 24.54
C SER A 707 -5.22 5.03 24.44
N GLU A 708 -4.89 4.02 23.64
CA GLU A 708 -5.76 2.88 23.35
C GLU A 708 -5.00 1.57 23.50
N TRP A 709 -5.52 0.67 24.32
CA TRP A 709 -5.15 -0.74 24.30
C TRP A 709 -6.21 -1.53 23.53
N LYS A 710 -5.78 -2.38 22.60
CA LYS A 710 -6.64 -3.30 21.84
C LYS A 710 -6.15 -4.73 22.04
N ARG A 711 -7.08 -5.68 22.13
CA ARG A 711 -6.78 -7.09 22.40
C ARG A 711 -5.77 -7.74 21.44
N GLY A 712 -5.67 -7.27 20.20
CA GLY A 712 -4.69 -7.77 19.21
C GLY A 712 -3.23 -7.36 19.48
N ASN A 713 -3.00 -6.39 20.38
CA ASN A 713 -1.68 -5.82 20.68
C ASN A 713 -1.19 -6.25 22.08
N MET A 714 -1.16 -7.56 22.34
CA MET A 714 -0.86 -8.12 23.67
C MET A 714 0.50 -7.69 24.26
N ASP A 715 1.42 -7.15 23.45
CA ASP A 715 2.76 -6.72 23.86
C ASP A 715 2.93 -5.18 24.03
N SER A 716 1.89 -4.38 23.74
CA SER A 716 2.01 -2.90 23.81
C SER A 716 1.76 -2.35 25.22
N GLN A 717 2.74 -1.64 25.79
CA GLN A 717 2.51 -0.82 26.99
C GLN A 717 1.61 0.37 26.61
N THR A 718 0.62 0.70 27.43
CA THR A 718 -0.18 1.92 27.20
C THR A 718 0.44 3.08 27.95
N VAL A 719 0.56 4.27 27.33
CA VAL A 719 1.09 5.47 28.01
C VAL A 719 -0.05 6.41 28.38
N ALA A 720 0.00 7.01 29.56
CA ALA A 720 -0.88 8.11 29.97
C ALA A 720 -0.07 9.18 30.70
N ALA A 721 -0.52 10.44 30.62
CA ALA A 721 0.10 11.55 31.34
C ALA A 721 -0.96 12.32 32.15
N TYR A 722 -0.57 12.82 33.32
CA TYR A 722 -1.41 13.57 34.25
C TYR A 722 -0.67 14.83 34.69
N ASP A 723 -1.37 15.94 34.81
CA ASP A 723 -0.83 17.10 35.50
C ASP A 723 -0.97 16.95 37.03
N LEU A 724 -0.07 17.59 37.77
CA LEU A 724 -0.05 17.59 39.24
C LEU A 724 -1.09 18.55 39.85
N ASP A 725 -1.58 19.51 39.05
CA ASP A 725 -2.51 20.55 39.47
C ASP A 725 -3.99 20.16 39.26
N ILE A 726 -4.27 18.94 38.81
CA ILE A 726 -5.65 18.50 38.52
C ILE A 726 -6.46 18.57 39.82
N GLU A 727 -7.58 19.31 39.79
CA GLU A 727 -8.58 19.18 40.84
C GLU A 727 -8.93 17.69 40.97
N LYS A 728 -9.01 17.17 42.22
CA LYS A 728 -9.30 15.75 42.52
C LYS A 728 -10.69 15.32 42.05
N ASN A 729 -10.87 15.31 40.74
CA ASN A 729 -12.03 14.87 40.00
C ASN A 729 -11.85 13.39 39.67
N ALA A 730 -12.97 12.68 39.50
CA ALA A 730 -12.95 11.27 39.16
C ALA A 730 -12.20 11.05 37.85
N ILE A 731 -11.20 10.16 37.85
CA ILE A 731 -10.54 9.75 36.61
C ILE A 731 -11.44 8.73 35.92
N VAL A 732 -11.75 8.95 34.65
CA VAL A 732 -12.61 8.05 33.89
C VAL A 732 -11.76 7.18 32.97
N VAL A 733 -11.92 5.86 33.05
CA VAL A 733 -11.35 4.91 32.10
C VAL A 733 -12.49 4.23 31.38
N GLN A 734 -12.49 4.29 30.05
CA GLN A 734 -13.48 3.61 29.24
C GLN A 734 -12.97 2.21 28.89
N ALA A 735 -13.80 1.19 29.08
CA ALA A 735 -13.48 -0.17 28.65
C ALA A 735 -14.64 -0.81 27.89
N SER A 736 -14.28 -1.60 26.88
CA SER A 736 -15.19 -2.31 25.99
C SER A 736 -15.13 -3.81 26.28
N PHE A 737 -16.28 -4.44 26.47
CA PHE A 737 -16.41 -5.86 26.76
C PHE A 737 -17.28 -6.57 25.74
N ILE A 738 -16.95 -7.83 25.51
CA ILE A 738 -17.75 -8.80 24.78
C ILE A 738 -18.26 -9.81 25.80
N LEU A 739 -19.57 -9.85 26.00
CA LEU A 739 -20.24 -10.77 26.92
C LEU A 739 -21.04 -11.79 26.13
N GLU A 740 -20.83 -13.07 26.39
CA GLU A 740 -21.57 -14.16 25.77
C GLU A 740 -22.35 -14.93 26.83
N ASN A 741 -23.68 -15.03 26.67
CA ASN A 741 -24.53 -15.86 27.53
C ASN A 741 -25.07 -17.04 26.71
N THR A 742 -24.54 -18.24 26.96
CA THR A 742 -24.98 -19.48 26.29
C THR A 742 -26.18 -20.14 26.98
N GLY A 743 -26.60 -19.64 28.14
CA GLY A 743 -27.72 -20.19 28.89
C GLY A 743 -29.09 -19.67 28.44
N TYR A 744 -30.13 -20.26 29.02
CA TYR A 744 -31.54 -20.00 28.68
C TYR A 744 -32.20 -18.90 29.53
N ILE A 745 -31.47 -18.32 30.50
CA ILE A 745 -31.94 -17.23 31.35
C ILE A 745 -31.10 -15.97 31.16
N ASP A 746 -31.72 -14.80 31.35
CA ASP A 746 -31.02 -13.53 31.36
C ASP A 746 -30.09 -13.45 32.58
N THR A 747 -28.84 -13.07 32.36
CA THR A 747 -27.80 -13.01 33.41
C THR A 747 -27.33 -11.58 33.58
N THR A 748 -27.27 -11.09 34.82
CA THR A 748 -26.66 -9.78 35.12
C THR A 748 -25.22 -9.98 35.57
N VAL A 749 -24.28 -9.35 34.86
CA VAL A 749 -22.85 -9.38 35.16
C VAL A 749 -22.45 -8.03 35.76
N GLU A 750 -21.81 -8.05 36.92
CA GLU A 750 -21.17 -6.85 37.48
C GLU A 750 -19.69 -6.84 37.13
N VAL A 751 -19.20 -5.70 36.60
CA VAL A 751 -17.80 -5.52 36.21
C VAL A 751 -17.23 -4.29 36.93
N TYR A 752 -15.98 -4.36 37.37
CA TYR A 752 -15.20 -3.23 37.92
C TYR A 752 -13.71 -3.41 37.63
N ALA A 753 -12.93 -2.35 37.84
CA ALA A 753 -11.50 -2.34 37.58
C ALA A 753 -10.74 -1.96 38.85
N GLU A 754 -9.55 -2.52 39.03
CA GLU A 754 -8.66 -2.26 40.15
C GLU A 754 -7.25 -1.95 39.64
N GLY A 755 -6.73 -0.77 39.99
CA GLY A 755 -5.32 -0.42 39.84
C GLY A 755 -4.52 -0.84 41.06
N LYS A 756 -3.28 -1.27 40.84
CA LYS A 756 -2.36 -1.74 41.88
C LYS A 756 -1.73 -0.61 42.70
N SER A 757 -1.39 0.54 42.11
CA SER A 757 -0.60 1.59 42.78
C SER A 757 -1.19 3.00 42.69
N PHE A 758 -1.87 3.36 41.59
CA PHE A 758 -2.39 4.69 41.28
C PHE A 758 -3.91 4.73 41.27
N PHE A 759 -4.57 4.01 40.36
CA PHE A 759 -6.01 4.18 40.07
C PHE A 759 -6.95 3.73 41.21
N GLY A 760 -6.51 2.89 42.16
CA GLY A 760 -7.40 2.32 43.18
C GLY A 760 -8.54 1.48 42.57
N THR A 761 -9.68 1.35 43.26
CA THR A 761 -10.84 0.60 42.77
C THR A 761 -11.86 1.54 42.10
N SER A 762 -12.36 1.15 40.92
CA SER A 762 -13.41 1.90 40.23
C SER A 762 -14.82 1.60 40.74
N ASP A 763 -15.79 2.37 40.26
CA ASP A 763 -17.20 2.05 40.46
C ASP A 763 -17.65 0.79 39.69
N LYS A 764 -18.61 0.06 40.27
CA LYS A 764 -19.15 -1.18 39.68
C LYS A 764 -20.18 -0.88 38.61
N LYS A 765 -20.15 -1.64 37.51
CA LYS A 765 -21.09 -1.53 36.39
C LYS A 765 -21.84 -2.85 36.20
N SER A 766 -23.15 -2.81 36.41
CA SER A 766 -24.05 -3.94 36.13
C SER A 766 -24.47 -3.94 34.66
N ILE A 767 -24.37 -5.09 34.01
CA ILE A 767 -24.66 -5.31 32.59
C ILE A 767 -25.62 -6.50 32.47
N LEU A 768 -26.81 -6.26 31.93
CA LEU A 768 -27.77 -7.33 31.63
C LEU A 768 -27.42 -8.00 30.29
N VAL A 769 -27.15 -9.30 30.33
CA VAL A 769 -26.85 -10.15 29.17
C VAL A 769 -27.99 -11.11 28.95
N LYS A 770 -28.77 -10.89 27.89
CA LYS A 770 -29.94 -11.72 27.58
C LYS A 770 -29.55 -13.17 27.27
N ALA A 771 -30.45 -14.11 27.57
CA ALA A 771 -30.30 -15.53 27.24
C ALA A 771 -29.96 -15.75 25.75
N LYS A 772 -29.08 -16.72 25.47
CA LYS A 772 -28.62 -17.10 24.12
C LYS A 772 -28.18 -15.90 23.25
N ARG A 773 -27.57 -14.87 23.86
CA ARG A 773 -27.06 -13.69 23.15
C ARG A 773 -25.63 -13.38 23.52
N ILE A 774 -24.92 -12.88 22.52
CA ILE A 774 -23.66 -12.15 22.70
C ILE A 774 -24.02 -10.67 22.78
N THR A 775 -23.36 -9.88 23.61
CA THR A 775 -23.61 -8.43 23.78
C THR A 775 -22.27 -7.72 23.91
N THR A 776 -22.02 -6.73 23.05
CA THR A 776 -20.85 -5.85 23.15
C THR A 776 -21.27 -4.59 23.90
N VAL A 777 -20.52 -4.20 24.92
CA VAL A 777 -20.83 -3.01 25.73
C VAL A 777 -19.59 -2.16 25.95
N VAL A 778 -19.79 -0.84 25.92
CA VAL A 778 -18.77 0.14 26.30
C VAL A 778 -19.22 0.78 27.62
N LYS A 779 -18.35 0.80 28.62
CA LYS A 779 -18.63 1.37 29.94
C LYS A 779 -17.49 2.28 30.39
N ASN A 780 -17.86 3.36 31.09
CA ASN A 780 -16.95 4.33 31.68
C ASN A 780 -16.82 4.04 33.19
N PHE A 781 -15.63 3.63 33.62
CA PHE A 781 -15.29 3.32 35.01
C PHE A 781 -14.68 4.56 35.66
N GLN A 782 -15.24 4.97 36.78
CA GLN A 782 -14.82 6.14 37.54
C GLN A 782 -13.95 5.72 38.71
N PHE A 783 -12.71 6.21 38.74
CA PHE A 783 -11.78 6.07 39.85
C PHE A 783 -11.85 7.34 40.70
N ASN A 784 -12.57 7.25 41.82
CA ASN A 784 -12.80 8.37 42.74
C ASN A 784 -11.67 8.55 43.76
N TYR A 785 -10.85 7.52 43.97
CA TYR A 785 -9.76 7.51 44.94
C TYR A 785 -8.49 7.01 44.25
N TYR A 786 -7.60 7.94 43.92
CA TYR A 786 -6.31 7.65 43.29
C TYR A 786 -5.18 8.40 44.01
N SER A 787 -3.96 7.89 43.87
CA SER A 787 -2.77 8.42 44.55
C SER A 787 -1.95 9.32 43.63
N LEU A 788 -2.30 10.60 43.52
CA LEU A 788 -1.50 11.56 42.75
C LEU A 788 -0.17 11.86 43.47
N PRO A 789 0.99 11.72 42.80
CA PRO A 789 2.26 12.20 43.35
C PRO A 789 2.23 13.73 43.47
N SER A 790 3.19 14.29 44.21
CA SER A 790 3.38 15.74 44.39
C SER A 790 4.59 16.29 43.62
N GLU A 791 5.20 15.46 42.79
CA GLU A 791 6.45 15.70 42.09
C GLU A 791 6.38 15.09 40.68
N VAL A 792 7.20 15.60 39.77
CA VAL A 792 7.38 15.01 38.43
C VAL A 792 7.87 13.57 38.58
N LYS A 793 7.16 12.63 37.95
CA LYS A 793 7.36 11.20 38.21
C LYS A 793 6.93 10.30 37.05
N GLU A 794 7.56 9.14 36.93
CA GLU A 794 7.08 8.00 36.13
C GLU A 794 6.58 6.88 37.06
N ILE A 795 5.40 6.31 36.77
CA ILE A 795 4.86 5.14 37.50
C ILE A 795 4.41 4.08 36.50
N ASN A 796 4.84 2.83 36.70
CA ASN A 796 4.28 1.70 35.98
C ASN A 796 3.11 1.11 36.77
N GLU A 797 1.95 1.05 36.14
CA GLU A 797 0.67 0.68 36.74
C GLU A 797 0.08 -0.56 36.06
N THR A 798 -0.61 -1.40 36.83
CA THR A 798 -1.38 -2.53 36.28
C THR A 798 -2.83 -2.36 36.67
N ILE A 799 -3.72 -2.33 35.68
CA ILE A 799 -5.17 -2.28 35.90
C ILE A 799 -5.75 -3.65 35.56
N THR A 800 -6.47 -4.24 36.50
CA THR A 800 -7.12 -5.55 36.36
C THR A 800 -8.64 -5.39 36.37
N TRP A 801 -9.33 -6.01 35.41
CA TRP A 801 -10.79 -6.05 35.41
C TRP A 801 -11.30 -7.30 36.11
N ASN A 802 -12.27 -7.11 36.99
CA ASN A 802 -12.91 -8.14 37.78
C ASN A 802 -14.41 -8.20 37.46
N CYS A 803 -15.01 -9.39 37.56
CA CYS A 803 -16.46 -9.57 37.50
C CYS A 803 -17.00 -10.40 38.67
N SER A 804 -18.32 -10.38 38.84
CA SER A 804 -19.05 -11.24 39.79
C SER A 804 -19.00 -12.72 39.37
N ALA A 805 -18.38 -13.58 40.20
CA ALA A 805 -18.17 -15.02 40.00
C ALA A 805 -17.30 -15.38 38.76
N ASP A 806 -16.79 -16.62 38.69
CA ASP A 806 -15.77 -17.19 37.75
C ASP A 806 -16.13 -17.14 36.24
N LEU A 807 -16.69 -16.03 35.76
CA LEU A 807 -17.22 -15.78 34.41
C LEU A 807 -16.21 -15.09 33.49
N MET A 808 -15.08 -14.59 34.03
CA MET A 808 -14.03 -13.92 33.29
C MET A 808 -12.68 -14.56 33.63
N THR A 809 -11.86 -14.87 32.62
CA THR A 809 -10.41 -14.98 32.81
C THR A 809 -9.90 -13.60 33.19
N LYS A 810 -9.33 -13.41 34.39
CA LYS A 810 -8.81 -12.11 34.85
C LYS A 810 -7.90 -11.49 33.77
N GLU A 811 -8.35 -10.39 33.19
CA GLU A 811 -7.57 -9.64 32.20
C GLU A 811 -6.97 -8.39 32.85
N SER A 812 -5.69 -8.16 32.56
CA SER A 812 -4.91 -7.04 33.09
C SER A 812 -4.17 -6.33 31.96
N ILE A 813 -4.01 -5.02 32.10
CA ILE A 813 -3.17 -4.23 31.19
C ILE A 813 -2.09 -3.49 31.99
N ASN A 814 -0.93 -3.29 31.37
CA ASN A 814 0.14 -2.47 31.92
C ASN A 814 0.10 -1.07 31.31
N VAL A 815 0.17 -0.06 32.16
CA VAL A 815 0.08 1.36 31.80
C VAL A 815 1.27 2.10 32.40
N LYS A 816 2.00 2.84 31.58
CA LYS A 816 3.04 3.77 32.02
C LYS A 816 2.42 5.15 32.22
N LEU A 817 2.52 5.68 33.43
CA LEU A 817 1.94 6.96 33.85
C LEU A 817 3.05 7.99 34.04
N TYR A 818 2.92 9.13 33.36
CA TYR A 818 3.79 10.28 33.51
C TYR A 818 3.09 11.42 34.25
N PHE A 819 3.74 11.99 35.25
CA PHE A 819 3.21 13.10 36.04
C PHE A 819 4.01 14.37 35.74
N ILE A 820 3.33 15.41 35.25
CA ILE A 820 3.93 16.67 34.81
C ILE A 820 3.43 17.83 35.67
N MET A 821 4.18 18.93 35.77
CA MET A 821 3.84 20.03 36.69
C MET A 821 2.50 20.69 36.37
N SER A 822 2.24 20.98 35.10
CA SER A 822 1.04 21.68 34.65
C SER A 822 0.75 21.32 33.19
N PRO A 823 -0.47 21.57 32.68
CA PRO A 823 -0.77 21.44 31.27
C PRO A 823 0.27 22.13 30.36
N PRO A 824 0.68 21.48 29.25
CA PRO A 824 1.79 21.97 28.41
C PRO A 824 1.46 23.25 27.64
N LYS A 825 2.47 24.11 27.42
CA LYS A 825 2.29 25.44 26.80
C LYS A 825 2.99 25.64 25.43
N CYS A 826 3.59 24.60 24.86
CA CYS A 826 4.26 24.66 23.54
C CYS A 826 3.31 24.42 22.36
N GLN A 827 3.68 24.94 21.18
CA GLN A 827 3.06 24.61 19.89
C GLN A 827 3.82 23.47 19.20
N TRP A 828 3.14 22.36 18.92
CA TRP A 828 3.70 21.19 18.25
C TRP A 828 3.06 21.01 16.87
N PHE A 829 3.87 20.58 15.91
CA PHE A 829 3.45 20.32 14.54
C PHE A 829 3.65 18.83 14.20
N GLY A 830 2.60 18.14 13.74
CA GLY A 830 2.71 16.74 13.31
C GLY A 830 2.35 15.67 14.37
N LYS A 831 2.81 14.42 14.14
CA LYS A 831 2.50 13.21 14.93
C LYS A 831 2.91 13.36 16.42
N PRO A 832 2.31 12.59 17.35
CA PRO A 832 2.57 12.76 18.79
C PRO A 832 3.95 12.23 19.23
N LEU A 833 4.98 13.08 19.20
CA LEU A 833 6.31 12.80 19.76
C LEU A 833 6.42 13.06 21.28
N TRP A 834 5.34 13.49 21.91
CA TRP A 834 5.34 13.89 23.32
C TRP A 834 5.63 12.74 24.28
N ALA A 835 5.23 11.51 23.95
CA ALA A 835 5.47 10.34 24.80
C ALA A 835 6.97 10.03 24.91
N ASP A 836 7.70 10.08 23.80
CA ASP A 836 9.15 9.85 23.78
C ASP A 836 9.93 11.04 24.35
N ALA A 837 9.43 12.26 24.16
CA ALA A 837 9.96 13.43 24.84
C ALA A 837 9.84 13.29 26.37
N LEU A 838 8.69 12.83 26.89
CA LEU A 838 8.49 12.54 28.31
C LEU A 838 9.40 11.39 28.79
N LYS A 839 9.49 10.30 28.02
CA LYS A 839 10.37 9.16 28.28
C LYS A 839 11.83 9.59 28.41
N TYR A 840 12.28 10.53 27.58
CA TYR A 840 13.64 11.07 27.66
C TYR A 840 13.85 11.98 28.88
N ILE A 841 12.96 12.96 29.10
CA ILE A 841 13.22 14.03 30.08
C ILE A 841 12.81 13.69 31.51
N ILE A 842 11.68 12.98 31.72
CA ILE A 842 11.15 12.73 33.08
C ILE A 842 12.17 12.03 33.98
N PRO A 843 12.87 10.96 33.54
CA PRO A 843 13.87 10.30 34.37
C PRO A 843 15.03 11.22 34.80
N LYS A 844 15.30 12.31 34.06
CA LYS A 844 16.37 13.27 34.35
C LYS A 844 15.95 14.38 35.31
N VAL A 845 14.64 14.56 35.51
CA VAL A 845 14.07 15.62 36.37
C VAL A 845 13.08 15.07 37.40
N GLU A 846 13.11 13.76 37.63
CA GLU A 846 12.25 13.08 38.60
C GLU A 846 12.47 13.66 40.01
N GLY A 847 11.38 13.82 40.77
CA GLY A 847 11.41 14.38 42.13
C GLY A 847 11.31 15.91 42.22
N VAL A 848 11.27 16.60 41.08
CA VAL A 848 11.06 18.06 41.07
C VAL A 848 9.59 18.39 41.37
N SER A 849 9.37 19.33 42.29
CA SER A 849 8.03 19.73 42.77
C SER A 849 7.70 21.22 42.57
N ASP A 850 8.57 22.00 41.93
CA ASP A 850 8.30 23.39 41.58
C ASP A 850 8.93 23.80 40.24
N MET A 851 8.33 24.82 39.61
CA MET A 851 8.72 25.26 38.26
C MET A 851 10.14 25.85 38.18
N GLN A 852 10.63 26.52 39.22
CA GLN A 852 11.96 27.14 39.15
C GLN A 852 13.06 26.07 39.19
N ASN A 853 12.92 25.10 40.09
CA ASN A 853 13.81 23.95 40.14
C ASN A 853 13.69 23.08 38.88
N LEU A 854 12.50 22.99 38.27
CA LEU A 854 12.32 22.30 37.00
C LEU A 854 13.18 22.90 35.88
N TYR A 855 13.12 24.21 35.69
CA TYR A 855 13.92 24.89 34.65
C TYR A 855 15.42 24.69 34.89
N GLY A 856 15.85 24.80 36.16
CA GLY A 856 17.24 24.54 36.53
C GLY A 856 17.67 23.08 36.30
N SER A 857 16.83 22.11 36.65
CA SER A 857 17.11 20.68 36.46
C SER A 857 17.19 20.31 34.98
N ILE A 858 16.30 20.82 34.14
CA ILE A 858 16.37 20.63 32.68
C ILE A 858 17.67 21.23 32.14
N THR A 859 18.00 22.46 32.52
CA THR A 859 19.23 23.14 32.06
C THR A 859 20.48 22.33 32.42
N ARG A 860 20.55 21.80 33.64
CA ARG A 860 21.65 20.94 34.07
C ARG A 860 21.67 19.60 33.33
N ALA A 861 20.50 18.99 33.13
CA ALA A 861 20.39 17.71 32.42
C ALA A 861 20.91 17.83 30.99
N ILE A 862 20.53 18.89 30.26
CA ILE A 862 20.98 19.13 28.89
C ILE A 862 22.49 19.43 28.85
N ASN A 863 23.01 20.29 29.73
CA ASN A 863 24.45 20.57 29.75
C ASN A 863 25.31 19.36 30.13
N ALA A 864 24.75 18.43 30.91
CA ALA A 864 25.42 17.20 31.31
C ALA A 864 25.42 16.12 30.22
N GLU A 865 24.72 16.33 29.09
CA GLU A 865 24.74 15.40 27.97
C GLU A 865 26.12 15.35 27.33
N THR A 866 26.83 14.25 27.58
CA THR A 866 28.18 14.01 27.04
C THR A 866 28.18 13.77 25.53
N GLN A 867 27.01 13.60 24.92
CA GLN A 867 26.83 13.50 23.47
C GLN A 867 26.78 14.86 22.78
N LEU A 868 26.63 15.97 23.52
CA LEU A 868 26.49 17.30 22.93
C LEU A 868 27.81 18.06 23.02
N LEU A 869 28.23 18.67 21.90
CA LEU A 869 29.47 19.44 21.80
C LEU A 869 29.20 20.80 21.18
N TYR A 870 29.69 21.87 21.81
CA TYR A 870 29.45 23.23 21.33
C TYR A 870 30.20 23.55 20.03
N THR A 871 29.47 24.07 19.04
CA THR A 871 30.00 24.62 17.78
C THR A 871 29.22 25.87 17.37
N PRO A 872 29.75 26.70 16.45
CA PRO A 872 28.99 27.83 15.89
C PRO A 872 27.75 27.38 15.08
N GLU A 873 27.80 26.21 14.46
CA GLU A 873 26.71 25.68 13.65
C GLU A 873 25.57 25.09 14.50
N SER A 874 24.32 25.37 14.12
CA SER A 874 23.13 24.76 14.72
C SER A 874 22.82 23.43 14.06
N ASN A 875 22.40 22.44 14.85
CA ASN A 875 22.07 21.09 14.37
C ASN A 875 20.58 20.75 14.50
N TYR A 876 19.87 21.40 15.41
CA TYR A 876 18.46 21.10 15.70
C TYR A 876 17.52 22.25 15.39
N VAL A 877 18.03 23.47 15.22
CA VAL A 877 17.22 24.65 14.92
C VAL A 877 17.50 25.17 13.51
N THR A 878 16.44 25.48 12.78
CA THR A 878 16.54 26.12 11.46
C THR A 878 15.53 27.26 11.32
N TRP A 879 15.66 28.02 10.22
CA TRP A 879 14.66 29.00 9.81
C TRP A 879 14.01 28.53 8.53
N ASP A 880 12.68 28.60 8.49
CA ASP A 880 11.93 28.33 7.27
C ASP A 880 11.96 29.52 6.30
N ILE A 881 11.26 29.37 5.17
CA ILE A 881 11.20 30.40 4.14
C ILE A 881 10.40 31.65 4.57
N PHE A 882 9.58 31.55 5.62
CA PHE A 882 8.86 32.65 6.25
C PHE A 882 9.62 33.25 7.43
N LYS A 883 10.87 32.83 7.63
CA LYS A 883 11.73 33.22 8.76
C LYS A 883 11.18 32.78 10.12
N GLN A 884 10.36 31.74 10.16
CA GLN A 884 9.94 31.10 11.40
C GLN A 884 11.04 30.16 11.88
N LYS A 885 11.29 30.19 13.19
CA LYS A 885 12.27 29.33 13.84
C LYS A 885 11.63 27.97 14.11
N ILE A 886 12.28 26.92 13.61
CA ILE A 886 11.84 25.53 13.74
C ILE A 886 12.84 24.78 14.61
N PHE A 887 12.35 24.02 15.58
CA PHE A 887 13.14 23.09 16.38
C PHE A 887 12.75 21.64 16.05
N TYR A 888 13.70 20.88 15.52
CA TYR A 888 13.54 19.46 15.17
C TYR A 888 13.78 18.59 16.40
N LEU A 889 12.76 18.45 17.24
CA LEU A 889 12.82 17.63 18.46
C LEU A 889 12.93 16.15 18.12
N SER A 890 12.29 15.70 17.04
CA SER A 890 12.45 14.36 16.48
C SER A 890 13.94 13.99 16.29
N ARG A 891 14.72 14.89 15.67
CA ARG A 891 16.16 14.70 15.42
C ARG A 891 16.97 14.67 16.72
N PHE A 892 16.60 15.52 17.67
CA PHE A 892 17.25 15.54 18.98
C PHE A 892 17.02 14.22 19.73
N LEU A 893 15.76 13.76 19.82
CA LEU A 893 15.42 12.52 20.52
C LEU A 893 16.05 11.30 19.85
N TYR A 894 16.07 11.25 18.51
CA TYR A 894 16.80 10.23 17.74
C TYR A 894 18.24 10.10 18.23
N ASN A 895 18.96 11.22 18.22
CA ASN A 895 20.38 11.27 18.58
C ASN A 895 20.60 10.84 20.02
N MET A 896 19.71 11.21 20.94
CA MET A 896 19.84 10.86 22.35
C MET A 896 19.59 9.37 22.63
N PHE A 897 18.58 8.75 21.98
CA PHE A 897 18.27 7.33 22.16
C PHE A 897 19.23 6.40 21.43
N HIS A 898 19.93 6.85 20.38
CA HIS A 898 20.87 6.01 19.62
C HIS A 898 22.01 5.44 20.48
N ARG A 899 22.46 6.16 21.52
CA ARG A 899 23.51 5.70 22.45
C ARG A 899 23.05 4.66 23.47
N GLU A 900 21.75 4.50 23.68
CA GLU A 900 21.23 3.45 24.58
C GLU A 900 21.35 2.04 23.96
N GLN A 901 21.80 1.94 22.70
CA GLN A 901 22.05 0.67 22.03
C GLN A 901 23.43 0.08 22.40
N PRO A 902 23.54 -1.24 22.66
CA PRO A 902 24.78 -1.88 23.14
C PRO A 902 26.02 -1.70 22.25
N ASP A 903 25.81 -1.46 20.95
CA ASP A 903 26.86 -1.44 19.92
C ASP A 903 27.13 -0.03 19.33
N GLY A 904 26.52 1.02 19.91
CA GLY A 904 26.64 2.39 19.40
C GLY A 904 28.07 2.94 19.53
N MET A 905 28.65 3.44 18.42
CA MET A 905 29.90 4.22 18.49
C MET A 905 29.67 5.48 19.34
N GLU A 906 30.69 5.92 20.09
CA GLU A 906 30.66 7.21 20.79
C GLU A 906 30.63 8.36 19.76
N ILE A 907 29.42 8.80 19.40
CA ILE A 907 29.18 9.91 18.48
C ILE A 907 28.86 11.16 19.29
N THR A 908 29.50 12.28 18.95
CA THR A 908 29.17 13.61 19.48
C THR A 908 28.41 14.41 18.44
N TYR A 909 27.35 15.09 18.89
CA TYR A 909 26.47 15.92 18.09
C TYR A 909 26.75 17.39 18.38
N ARG A 910 26.96 18.13 17.30
CA ARG A 910 27.21 19.56 17.32
C ARG A 910 25.97 20.33 17.78
N VAL A 911 26.14 21.31 18.66
CA VAL A 911 25.06 22.21 19.09
C VAL A 911 25.60 23.63 19.29
N ASN A 912 24.75 24.63 19.13
CA ASN A 912 25.07 26.01 19.49
C ASN A 912 24.12 26.57 20.57
N CYS A 913 24.28 27.84 20.93
CA CYS A 913 23.43 28.48 21.94
C CYS A 913 21.94 28.48 21.57
N THR A 914 21.61 28.65 20.29
CA THR A 914 20.23 28.57 19.76
C THR A 914 19.63 27.17 19.94
N ASP A 915 20.39 26.10 19.65
CA ASP A 915 19.93 24.73 19.90
C ASP A 915 19.63 24.50 21.37
N CYS A 916 20.58 24.85 22.24
CA CYS A 916 20.44 24.66 23.69
C CYS A 916 19.25 25.43 24.26
N ALA A 917 19.04 26.68 23.83
CA ALA A 917 17.89 27.48 24.24
C ALA A 917 16.56 26.82 23.83
N ALA A 918 16.46 26.35 22.57
CA ALA A 918 15.26 25.70 22.06
C ALA A 918 14.96 24.38 22.78
N ILE A 919 15.98 23.57 23.07
CA ILE A 919 15.83 22.30 23.80
C ILE A 919 15.32 22.55 25.23
N VAL A 920 15.97 23.44 25.98
CA VAL A 920 15.60 23.75 27.37
C VAL A 920 14.18 24.32 27.43
N MET A 921 13.87 25.29 26.56
CA MET A 921 12.55 25.90 26.48
C MET A 921 11.47 24.86 26.16
N SER A 922 11.70 24.00 25.15
CA SER A 922 10.72 23.02 24.70
C SER A 922 10.38 22.01 25.79
N PHE A 923 11.37 21.45 26.47
CA PHE A 923 11.12 20.51 27.56
C PHE A 923 10.48 21.17 28.79
N ALA A 924 10.92 22.38 29.15
CA ALA A 924 10.34 23.11 30.27
C ALA A 924 8.86 23.41 30.04
N ASN A 925 8.51 23.92 28.86
CA ASN A 925 7.15 24.29 28.50
C ASN A 925 6.27 23.06 28.22
N MET A 926 6.85 21.95 27.76
CA MET A 926 6.17 20.65 27.68
C MET A 926 5.74 20.16 29.05
N LEU A 927 6.53 20.43 30.10
CA LEU A 927 6.19 20.06 31.48
C LEU A 927 5.36 21.15 32.20
N GLY A 928 4.84 22.14 31.47
CA GLY A 928 3.94 23.20 31.97
C GLY A 928 4.60 24.54 32.23
N GLY A 929 5.89 24.68 31.90
CA GLY A 929 6.68 25.88 32.06
C GLY A 929 6.32 27.04 31.12
N ASN A 930 7.01 28.17 31.29
CA ASN A 930 6.86 29.36 30.44
C ASN A 930 8.22 30.06 30.21
N LEU A 931 9.09 29.38 29.47
CA LEU A 931 10.36 29.91 28.97
C LEU A 931 10.20 30.41 27.53
N CYS A 932 11.01 31.40 27.15
CA CYS A 932 11.16 31.89 25.79
C CYS A 932 12.63 31.83 25.36
N CYS A 933 12.88 31.66 24.07
CA CYS A 933 14.23 31.74 23.49
C CYS A 933 14.57 33.20 23.23
N GLU A 934 15.41 33.80 24.08
CA GLU A 934 15.74 35.21 24.02
C GLU A 934 17.20 35.45 23.64
N ARG A 935 17.45 36.58 22.98
CA ARG A 935 18.79 36.94 22.52
C ARG A 935 19.40 38.05 23.37
N MET A 936 20.71 38.02 23.42
CA MET A 936 21.53 39.18 23.77
C MET A 936 22.53 39.47 22.65
N GLY A 937 22.77 40.74 22.37
CA GLY A 937 23.59 41.18 21.25
C GLY A 937 23.85 42.69 21.31
N ASN A 938 24.54 43.22 20.31
CA ASN A 938 24.90 44.64 20.28
C ASN A 938 23.79 45.48 19.62
N ALA A 939 23.07 46.31 20.39
CA ALA A 939 22.00 47.16 19.87
C ALA A 939 22.51 48.46 19.22
N SER A 940 23.79 48.81 19.42
CA SER A 940 24.40 50.08 18.99
C SER A 940 24.97 50.05 17.56
N GLY A 941 24.66 49.02 16.77
CA GLY A 941 25.11 48.88 15.38
C GLY A 941 26.49 48.22 15.19
N GLY A 942 27.10 47.71 16.27
CA GLY A 942 28.25 46.80 16.19
C GLY A 942 27.81 45.37 15.89
N SER A 943 28.69 44.54 15.33
CA SER A 943 28.36 43.15 14.97
C SER A 943 28.56 42.14 16.11
N GLN A 944 29.13 42.53 17.27
CA GLN A 944 29.54 41.60 18.34
C GLN A 944 29.71 42.28 19.72
N PHE A 945 29.79 41.47 20.78
CA PHE A 945 30.21 41.86 22.13
C PHE A 945 31.27 40.90 22.69
N SER A 946 32.20 41.42 23.50
CA SER A 946 33.33 40.66 24.07
C SER A 946 32.92 39.74 25.21
N LEU A 947 33.62 38.63 25.37
CA LEU A 947 33.35 37.60 26.39
C LEU A 947 34.50 37.48 27.39
N ASN A 948 34.15 37.21 28.65
CA ASN A 948 35.07 36.57 29.58
C ASN A 948 35.29 35.10 29.14
N PRO A 949 36.33 34.42 29.65
CA PRO A 949 36.50 33.01 29.36
C PRO A 949 35.29 32.18 29.85
N ILE A 950 34.91 31.16 29.09
CA ILE A 950 33.72 30.31 29.31
C ILE A 950 34.08 28.82 29.22
N ILE A 951 33.24 27.94 29.77
CA ILE A 951 33.31 26.49 29.52
C ILE A 951 32.05 26.08 28.76
N PRO A 952 32.12 25.84 27.44
CA PRO A 952 30.97 25.48 26.64
C PRO A 952 30.52 24.03 26.89
N ILE A 953 29.29 23.69 26.50
CA ILE A 953 28.73 22.33 26.59
C ILE A 953 29.63 21.32 25.85
N GLY A 954 29.82 20.15 26.46
CA GLY A 954 30.70 19.10 25.96
C GLY A 954 32.19 19.30 26.29
N ASN A 955 32.60 20.43 26.86
CA ASN A 955 33.99 20.71 27.21
C ASN A 955 34.23 20.69 28.73
N SER A 956 35.44 20.28 29.13
CA SER A 956 35.92 20.29 30.51
C SER A 956 36.87 21.44 30.83
N GLU A 957 37.40 22.12 29.81
CA GLU A 957 38.40 23.17 29.94
C GLU A 957 37.84 24.56 29.59
N ILE A 958 38.48 25.60 30.14
CA ILE A 958 38.16 26.99 29.86
C ILE A 958 38.56 27.34 28.43
N GLY A 959 37.59 27.69 27.60
CA GLY A 959 37.79 28.14 26.22
C GLY A 959 37.84 29.67 26.13
N ASN A 960 38.65 30.18 25.18
CA ASN A 960 38.73 31.60 24.86
C ASN A 960 38.03 31.89 23.52
N TYR A 961 36.71 32.12 23.59
CA TYR A 961 35.87 32.40 22.42
C TYR A 961 35.94 33.85 21.93
N GLY A 962 36.43 34.77 22.77
CA GLY A 962 36.72 36.17 22.43
C GLY A 962 35.50 37.09 22.28
N TYR A 963 34.45 36.65 21.59
CA TYR A 963 33.22 37.44 21.35
C TYR A 963 32.02 36.56 20.93
N PHE A 964 30.81 37.11 21.05
CA PHE A 964 29.61 36.60 20.39
C PHE A 964 29.02 37.64 19.43
N LEU A 965 28.50 37.19 18.28
CA LEU A 965 27.67 38.03 17.41
C LEU A 965 26.31 38.29 18.07
N TYR A 966 25.73 37.23 18.60
CA TYR A 966 24.63 37.21 19.53
C TYR A 966 24.77 35.94 20.39
N HIS A 967 24.11 35.93 21.54
CA HIS A 967 23.96 34.74 22.36
C HIS A 967 22.49 34.52 22.65
N GLU A 968 21.99 33.30 22.46
CA GLU A 968 20.58 32.98 22.67
C GLU A 968 20.42 31.99 23.82
N THR A 969 19.48 32.26 24.72
CA THR A 969 19.28 31.47 25.95
C THR A 969 17.80 31.27 26.21
N ALA A 970 17.44 30.22 26.97
CA ALA A 970 16.10 30.10 27.48
C ALA A 970 15.93 31.08 28.65
N MET A 971 14.91 31.93 28.62
CA MET A 971 14.66 32.91 29.66
C MET A 971 13.23 32.83 30.18
N ARG A 972 13.08 33.11 31.47
CA ARG A 972 11.79 33.34 32.13
C ARG A 972 11.66 34.83 32.43
N HIS A 973 10.48 35.39 32.19
CA HIS A 973 10.17 36.76 32.56
C HIS A 973 9.24 36.77 33.78
N ASP A 974 9.73 37.29 34.90
CA ASP A 974 8.91 37.53 36.11
C ASP A 974 8.13 38.86 36.03
N GLY A 975 8.46 39.71 35.04
CA GLY A 975 7.75 40.92 34.64
C GLY A 975 7.17 40.78 33.23
N THR A 976 7.09 41.88 32.47
CA THR A 976 6.81 41.83 31.03
C THR A 976 8.09 41.58 30.23
N ASP A 977 8.00 40.96 29.07
CA ASP A 977 9.17 40.67 28.23
C ASP A 977 9.93 41.96 27.83
N ASN A 978 9.26 43.10 27.75
CA ASN A 978 9.86 44.42 27.48
C ASN A 978 10.23 45.24 28.73
N ASP A 979 10.29 44.62 29.92
CA ASP A 979 10.66 45.34 31.14
C ASP A 979 12.10 45.87 31.02
N LYS A 980 12.32 47.13 31.39
CA LYS A 980 13.66 47.74 31.41
C LYS A 980 14.46 47.30 32.63
N ASN A 981 13.80 46.73 33.63
CA ASN A 981 14.44 46.21 34.80
C ASN A 981 15.04 44.83 34.52
N ASN A 982 16.32 44.82 34.15
CA ASN A 982 17.06 43.62 33.81
C ASN A 982 17.09 42.52 34.90
N THR A 983 16.65 42.79 36.13
CA THR A 983 16.55 41.79 37.20
C THR A 983 15.41 40.78 37.01
N VAL A 984 14.41 41.10 36.18
CA VAL A 984 13.20 40.27 36.01
C VAL A 984 13.32 39.23 34.90
N HIS A 985 14.34 39.32 34.04
CA HIS A 985 14.64 38.33 33.01
C HIS A 985 15.63 37.31 33.60
N LYS A 986 15.15 36.09 33.86
CA LYS A 986 15.93 35.01 34.48
C LYS A 986 16.48 34.08 33.40
N VAL A 987 17.79 33.93 33.37
CA VAL A 987 18.54 33.22 32.32
C VAL A 987 18.78 31.76 32.70
N TYR A 988 18.42 30.85 31.81
CA TYR A 988 18.64 29.40 31.87
C TYR A 988 19.51 28.98 30.68
N ASP A 989 20.82 28.90 30.90
CA ASP A 989 21.79 28.67 29.85
C ASP A 989 22.45 27.29 30.01
N ALA A 990 22.08 26.36 29.12
CA ALA A 990 22.67 25.02 29.05
C ALA A 990 23.89 24.96 28.12
N SER A 991 24.15 26.02 27.34
CA SER A 991 25.18 26.01 26.29
C SER A 991 26.58 26.25 26.83
N LEU A 992 26.72 26.90 27.98
CA LEU A 992 28.00 27.24 28.58
C LEU A 992 27.91 27.48 30.09
N LYS A 993 29.07 27.38 30.75
CA LYS A 993 29.31 27.79 32.14
C LYS A 993 30.14 29.07 32.13
N ILE A 994 29.78 30.00 33.02
CA ILE A 994 30.43 31.30 33.20
C ILE A 994 31.18 31.37 34.53
N GLY A 995 32.25 32.16 34.58
CA GLY A 995 33.01 32.39 35.80
C GLY A 995 32.26 33.30 36.78
N MET A 996 31.80 32.74 37.89
CA MET A 996 31.07 33.47 38.93
C MET A 996 32.00 33.88 40.09
N PRO A 997 31.92 35.12 40.60
CA PRO A 997 32.85 35.66 41.61
C PRO A 997 33.03 34.84 42.89
N SER A 998 32.04 34.03 43.28
CA SER A 998 32.05 33.27 44.54
C SER A 998 31.99 31.75 44.39
N TYR A 999 31.79 31.24 43.17
CA TYR A 999 31.46 29.83 42.94
C TYR A 999 32.29 29.16 41.83
N GLY A 1000 33.21 29.90 41.20
CA GLY A 1000 33.94 29.40 40.04
C GLY A 1000 33.04 29.29 38.81
N TYR A 1001 33.32 28.35 37.91
CA TYR A 1001 32.52 28.16 36.70
C TYR A 1001 31.22 27.40 36.99
N GLY A 1002 30.08 28.01 36.68
CA GLY A 1002 28.75 27.44 36.90
C GLY A 1002 27.77 27.73 35.76
N LEU A 1003 26.67 26.98 35.71
CA LEU A 1003 25.56 27.23 34.79
C LEU A 1003 24.66 28.33 35.33
N SER A 1004 24.13 29.15 34.42
CA SER A 1004 23.02 30.03 34.75
C SER A 1004 21.73 29.22 34.82
N VAL A 1005 21.14 29.11 36.00
CA VAL A 1005 19.90 28.37 36.25
C VAL A 1005 18.87 29.26 36.93
N GLY A 1006 18.63 30.43 36.32
CA GLY A 1006 17.74 31.46 36.83
C GLY A 1006 18.44 32.70 37.36
N MET A 1007 19.68 32.99 36.91
CA MET A 1007 20.33 34.27 37.22
C MET A 1007 19.60 35.40 36.52
N SER A 1008 19.53 36.57 37.16
CA SER A 1008 19.07 37.79 36.50
C SER A 1008 19.98 38.13 35.30
N PHE A 1009 19.40 38.59 34.19
CA PHE A 1009 20.17 39.03 33.01
C PHE A 1009 21.21 40.08 33.41
N SER A 1010 20.81 41.12 34.17
CA SER A 1010 21.73 42.07 34.77
C SER A 1010 21.16 42.69 36.06
N GLN A 1011 22.05 43.15 36.94
CA GLN A 1011 21.71 43.95 38.11
C GLN A 1011 21.65 45.47 37.80
N TYR A 1012 21.93 45.86 36.56
CA TYR A 1012 21.97 47.25 36.11
C TYR A 1012 21.08 47.45 34.87
N THR A 1013 20.52 48.65 34.71
CA THR A 1013 19.76 49.00 33.49
C THR A 1013 20.70 49.26 32.31
N ASP A 1014 20.17 49.17 31.09
CA ASP A 1014 20.94 49.41 29.87
C ASP A 1014 21.43 50.86 29.80
N GLU A 1015 20.62 51.84 30.25
CA GLU A 1015 21.06 53.24 30.31
C GLU A 1015 22.26 53.44 31.26
N ARG A 1016 22.35 52.65 32.35
CA ARG A 1016 23.48 52.71 33.28
C ARG A 1016 24.75 52.21 32.61
N VAL A 1017 24.71 51.03 31.98
CA VAL A 1017 25.91 50.40 31.43
C VAL A 1017 26.40 51.06 30.14
N HIS A 1018 25.52 51.71 29.38
CA HIS A 1018 25.90 52.53 28.22
C HIS A 1018 26.49 53.89 28.61
N GLY A 1019 26.00 54.49 29.70
CA GLY A 1019 26.41 55.83 30.11
C GLY A 1019 27.69 55.87 30.95
N ASN A 1020 27.81 54.99 31.95
CA ASN A 1020 28.97 54.96 32.85
C ASN A 1020 29.14 53.59 33.53
N LEU A 1021 30.29 52.94 33.30
CA LEU A 1021 30.66 51.66 33.91
C LEU A 1021 31.32 51.77 35.29
N GLU A 1022 31.58 52.97 35.80
CA GLU A 1022 32.16 53.17 37.13
C GLU A 1022 31.26 52.54 38.22
N GLY A 1023 31.83 51.64 39.02
CA GLY A 1023 31.11 50.93 40.08
C GLY A 1023 30.25 49.75 39.60
N VAL A 1024 30.19 49.45 38.30
CA VAL A 1024 29.61 48.19 37.79
C VAL A 1024 30.54 47.04 38.17
N GLN A 1025 29.97 45.98 38.73
CA GLN A 1025 30.70 44.79 39.17
C GLN A 1025 29.87 43.53 38.90
N ALA A 1026 30.56 42.43 38.61
CA ALA A 1026 29.95 41.11 38.52
C ALA A 1026 29.55 40.62 39.93
N GLY A 1027 28.29 40.23 40.08
CA GLY A 1027 27.72 39.61 41.27
C GLY A 1027 27.23 38.19 40.99
N PRO A 1028 26.85 37.43 42.04
CA PRO A 1028 26.40 36.05 41.91
C PRO A 1028 25.04 35.89 41.18
N ASP A 1029 24.25 36.96 41.06
CA ASP A 1029 22.98 37.00 40.33
C ASP A 1029 23.04 37.97 39.14
N SER A 1030 24.17 38.06 38.43
CA SER A 1030 24.33 38.99 37.30
C SER A 1030 24.93 38.29 36.08
N TYR A 1031 24.08 37.82 35.17
CA TYR A 1031 24.53 36.99 34.04
C TYR A 1031 25.41 37.78 33.07
N ARG A 1032 24.97 38.96 32.62
CA ARG A 1032 25.70 39.83 31.68
C ARG A 1032 27.09 40.20 32.20
N GLU A 1033 27.18 40.64 33.45
CA GLU A 1033 28.44 41.07 34.05
C GLU A 1033 29.40 39.91 34.35
N CYS A 1034 28.88 38.68 34.49
CA CYS A 1034 29.73 37.47 34.57
C CYS A 1034 30.16 36.99 33.18
N LEU A 1035 29.29 37.08 32.17
CA LEU A 1035 29.56 36.64 30.81
C LEU A 1035 30.55 37.56 30.08
N CYS A 1036 30.46 38.88 30.30
CA CYS A 1036 31.20 39.88 29.54
C CYS A 1036 32.22 40.62 30.41
N PRO A 1037 33.35 41.10 29.86
CA PRO A 1037 34.23 42.00 30.58
C PRO A 1037 33.54 43.35 30.82
N ILE A 1038 33.85 44.01 31.93
CA ILE A 1038 33.28 45.32 32.31
C ILE A 1038 33.99 46.43 31.51
N THR A 1039 33.74 46.43 30.20
CA THR A 1039 34.24 47.41 29.24
C THR A 1039 33.12 47.84 28.30
N PRO A 1040 33.28 48.95 27.55
CA PRO A 1040 32.31 49.35 26.53
C PRO A 1040 32.04 48.24 25.49
N GLU A 1041 33.06 47.47 25.11
CA GLU A 1041 32.95 46.38 24.13
C GLU A 1041 32.36 45.09 24.70
N GLY A 1042 32.30 44.94 26.04
CA GLY A 1042 31.71 43.81 26.74
C GLY A 1042 30.32 44.13 27.27
N VAL A 1043 30.21 44.39 28.58
CA VAL A 1043 28.94 44.72 29.26
C VAL A 1043 28.21 45.90 28.59
N GLY A 1044 28.94 46.92 28.12
CA GLY A 1044 28.36 48.08 27.43
C GLY A 1044 27.88 47.81 26.00
N SER A 1045 28.06 46.61 25.47
CA SER A 1045 27.63 46.18 24.13
C SER A 1045 26.78 44.90 24.16
N CYS A 1046 26.43 44.40 25.35
CA CYS A 1046 25.62 43.20 25.55
C CYS A 1046 24.21 43.62 26.00
N ASP A 1047 23.37 43.88 25.02
CA ASP A 1047 21.99 44.32 25.19
C ASP A 1047 21.05 43.13 25.14
N TYR A 1048 20.00 43.20 25.95
CA TYR A 1048 18.88 42.27 25.85
C TYR A 1048 18.03 42.58 24.63
N ALA A 1049 17.71 41.56 23.84
CA ALA A 1049 16.94 41.65 22.61
C ALA A 1049 15.75 40.69 22.63
N VAL A 1050 14.59 41.24 22.98
CA VAL A 1050 13.31 40.53 23.02
C VAL A 1050 13.02 39.91 21.65
N GLN A 1051 12.71 38.62 21.63
CA GLN A 1051 12.25 37.91 20.45
C GLN A 1051 10.72 37.86 20.43
N GLU A 1052 10.12 37.94 19.25
CA GLU A 1052 8.66 37.88 19.08
C GLU A 1052 8.22 36.63 18.30
N GLY A 1053 7.01 36.16 18.59
CA GLY A 1053 6.35 35.07 17.86
C GLY A 1053 7.19 33.78 17.84
N SER A 1054 7.35 33.19 16.66
CA SER A 1054 8.11 31.95 16.49
C SER A 1054 9.59 32.07 16.85
N ASN A 1055 10.16 33.27 16.90
CA ASN A 1055 11.58 33.42 17.26
C ASN A 1055 11.82 33.18 18.77
N ALA A 1056 10.87 33.61 19.61
CA ALA A 1056 10.84 33.32 21.04
C ALA A 1056 10.31 31.92 21.34
N LEU A 1057 9.29 31.47 20.60
CA LEU A 1057 8.63 30.17 20.76
C LEU A 1057 8.72 29.38 19.45
N PRO A 1058 9.86 28.69 19.17
CA PRO A 1058 10.02 27.92 17.95
C PRO A 1058 8.93 26.87 17.77
N VAL A 1059 8.59 26.62 16.50
CA VAL A 1059 7.69 25.53 16.12
C VAL A 1059 8.40 24.21 16.34
N ILE A 1060 7.81 23.32 17.14
CA ILE A 1060 8.38 22.01 17.46
C ILE A 1060 7.92 20.99 16.42
N VAL A 1061 8.87 20.31 15.77
CA VAL A 1061 8.66 19.31 14.71
C VAL A 1061 9.27 17.95 15.07
#